data_AF-A0A2H0Q6X9-F1
#
_entry.id   AF-A0A2H0Q6X9-F1
#
_cell.length_a   1.000
_cell.length_b   1.000
_cell.length_c   1.000
_cell.angle_alpha   90.00
_cell.angle_beta   90.00
_cell.angle_gamma   90.00
#
_symmetry.space_group_name_H-M   'P 1'
#
loop_
_entity.id
_entity.type
_entity.pdbx_description
1 polymer ?
#
loop_
_entity_poly.entity_id
_entity_poly.type
_entity_poly.pdbx_seq_one_letter_code
_entity_poly.pdbx_strand_id
1 'polypeptide(L)'
;MKTVKNWLILFTLLIIGTNSAMARVVYDVSTPDLRQERVYENPDITEESLVTLNLPIELIKQQMRQALLADGSPIKSLPRIEFDPMQNIVVLEGEIEIPSDILSDLQDIAGSTAVPQMHHFRTAFKLPSARMLALTKYFQIEFLELKIGEMSYLGAVHALGNFAANIMMNTSFMNWAMDVKPEIADNEDENIALQLKRYIERKDLRFRERTVSFKLDLEKMAGLSAYAGIEDLRLWFVGPVVFKGTQDRVMLRVEAGLNKPDSSWFAALKERLDHDASSLEQVRSQFYSSLSDVSKFEAQFKEMIQSTRADFRLTQLEPRLEAEYNDIFPTLMRRAREELSLNNPIFKADPENTHALFVREAYEHVVSAMTEIKRRNLITMSLQNGGVAGNDKPFLEKRISQDALNQAVRFFRDVDFEGEKLFSDIHLVIAPQVPGLVIRGRMNIDINVLMAIGLEGEDIKWPNERMRVDEKTWGAGVPFEATIRLHMMDNSWLGLDLDKISLFEGSQRIWMDHSNSHGAQLANYIKMAVAQTLITTLIDQPSDEAPAVEVENAHQRVLHNIQGQTAIYANARIGETPEQILKSLVDVARIDIDKNPFLVAGREYVAGKTELLFKNLVKHDPESDLLMLKLDPRVVSETIVATENNVQVWNIEAVYDKKLNNTFLDLSLGFGTRSQNYVRSLFSRDEYKDGQNFTGIDETKARAPRDLGIEIDLKSFEKLTNKILSDAASNQNKEVEDQLKADEEFESYLVRDMGLSVVRDGVLGVNITLTHVKKSKRSWYNPSRWFGDTWPIDRKTLSLSAQMALSVEAVSKYKDQIKLSPNEVFLGDELLRFDLREVKANANGDLSVLDRAVNLVGGLNFGSSTIARKLKKIILKFAAGYLNEKDANKNGNTVLGGVHLNMYAKILVHDEELLIQLNPHMMGVAFDVKLLQGHNHNGKALGLTLNQQKQRMGVDLQTIGNLAAVDKAELAWVMDESMKLFAPYLQERNPQALVAKLNRLELFDRAFHATDLTKMALYPRLIAMAGRYDALAQIVEQEQNIVDQVLGLTSAARVGDQAKRQLSVAGAETMYLASAALLLQGNLERLIRKIDSMGIANQITYMDEMRERSLDIENRFINKLVDVYRTKYKATNSRIITKGPTDWSYATYPDAKFAEEAYSRIKSWQNKLN
;
A
#
# COMPACT_ATOMS: atom_id res chain seq x y z
N MET A 1 15.98 24.23 -14.86
CA MET A 1 15.06 25.33 -14.49
C MET A 1 14.52 26.16 -15.67
N LYS A 2 15.17 26.28 -16.85
CA LYS A 2 14.61 27.02 -18.01
C LYS A 2 13.54 26.25 -18.81
N THR A 3 13.31 24.99 -18.49
CA THR A 3 12.61 24.01 -19.35
C THR A 3 11.30 23.48 -18.76
N VAL A 4 11.09 23.56 -17.43
CA VAL A 4 9.75 23.45 -16.81
C VAL A 4 8.84 24.57 -17.30
N LYS A 5 9.42 25.77 -17.46
CA LYS A 5 8.84 26.92 -18.17
C LYS A 5 8.28 26.49 -19.53
N ASN A 6 9.07 25.81 -20.35
CA ASN A 6 8.69 25.38 -21.70
C ASN A 6 7.56 24.34 -21.75
N TRP A 7 7.40 23.48 -20.74
CA TRP A 7 6.34 22.45 -20.71
C TRP A 7 4.99 22.98 -20.31
N LEU A 8 4.94 23.88 -19.33
CA LEU A 8 3.70 24.57 -19.03
C LEU A 8 3.34 25.54 -20.13
N ILE A 9 4.34 26.26 -20.66
CA ILE A 9 4.18 27.01 -21.90
C ILE A 9 3.66 26.08 -23.00
N LEU A 10 4.01 24.80 -23.08
CA LEU A 10 3.43 23.85 -24.06
C LEU A 10 2.04 23.34 -23.73
N PHE A 11 1.70 22.93 -22.50
CA PHE A 11 0.33 22.51 -22.22
C PHE A 11 -0.62 23.70 -22.47
N THR A 12 -0.16 24.88 -22.06
CA THR A 12 -0.81 26.15 -22.33
C THR A 12 -0.71 26.53 -23.82
N LEU A 13 0.35 26.26 -24.59
CA LEU A 13 0.48 26.49 -26.05
C LEU A 13 -0.07 25.34 -26.91
N LEU A 14 -0.44 24.18 -26.38
CA LEU A 14 -1.18 23.15 -27.09
C LEU A 14 -2.65 23.49 -27.00
N ILE A 15 -3.10 23.96 -25.83
CA ILE A 15 -4.47 24.44 -25.62
C ILE A 15 -4.67 25.85 -26.20
N ILE A 16 -3.73 26.77 -25.98
CA ILE A 16 -3.69 28.12 -26.57
C ILE A 16 -3.19 28.03 -28.00
N GLY A 17 -2.19 27.25 -28.36
CA GLY A 17 -1.67 27.20 -29.74
C GLY A 17 -2.49 26.35 -30.70
N THR A 18 -3.34 25.42 -30.25
CA THR A 18 -4.46 24.99 -31.12
C THR A 18 -5.49 26.10 -31.25
N ASN A 19 -5.79 26.84 -30.17
CA ASN A 19 -6.63 28.06 -30.18
C ASN A 19 -6.07 29.17 -31.08
N SER A 20 -4.76 29.40 -31.04
CA SER A 20 -4.07 30.58 -31.53
C SER A 20 -3.31 30.29 -32.79
N ALA A 21 -3.05 29.03 -33.17
CA ALA A 21 -2.73 28.67 -34.54
C ALA A 21 -3.99 28.56 -35.38
N MET A 22 -5.10 27.99 -34.89
CA MET A 22 -6.38 28.07 -35.64
C MET A 22 -6.93 29.51 -35.67
N ALA A 23 -6.78 30.28 -34.60
CA ALA A 23 -7.09 31.71 -34.64
C ALA A 23 -6.05 32.53 -35.41
N ARG A 24 -4.72 32.25 -35.36
CA ARG A 24 -3.67 32.93 -36.19
C ARG A 24 -3.79 32.64 -37.68
N VAL A 25 -4.15 31.41 -38.04
CA VAL A 25 -4.46 31.01 -39.42
C VAL A 25 -5.63 31.80 -39.98
N VAL A 26 -6.58 32.17 -39.12
CA VAL A 26 -7.64 33.12 -39.45
C VAL A 26 -7.13 34.57 -39.37
N TYR A 27 -6.11 34.85 -38.53
CA TYR A 27 -5.57 36.19 -38.24
C TYR A 27 -4.58 36.76 -39.26
N ASP A 28 -3.85 35.94 -40.02
CA ASP A 28 -2.72 36.38 -40.86
C ASP A 28 -2.85 35.92 -42.32
N VAL A 29 -3.99 36.23 -42.94
CA VAL A 29 -4.19 36.15 -44.40
C VAL A 29 -4.32 37.59 -44.91
N SER A 30 -3.24 38.11 -45.50
CA SER A 30 -3.28 39.38 -46.21
C SER A 30 -4.35 39.33 -47.32
N THR A 31 -5.27 40.29 -47.28
CA THR A 31 -6.44 40.43 -48.16
C THR A 31 -6.11 40.30 -49.66
N PRO A 32 -6.69 39.32 -50.39
CA PRO A 32 -6.87 39.46 -51.83
C PRO A 32 -8.11 40.33 -52.09
N ASP A 33 -7.94 41.34 -52.94
CA ASP A 33 -8.94 42.29 -53.38
C ASP A 33 -10.15 41.58 -54.03
N LEU A 34 -11.31 41.56 -53.35
CA LEU A 34 -12.55 40.94 -53.83
C LEU A 34 -13.55 42.02 -54.24
N ARG A 35 -13.52 42.40 -55.52
CA ARG A 35 -14.67 43.03 -56.18
C ARG A 35 -15.63 41.92 -56.63
N GLN A 36 -16.82 41.87 -56.03
CA GLN A 36 -17.93 41.05 -56.53
C GLN A 36 -18.90 41.89 -57.35
N GLU A 37 -19.06 41.55 -58.63
CA GLU A 37 -20.22 41.91 -59.44
C GLU A 37 -21.38 40.97 -59.12
N ARG A 38 -22.58 41.53 -58.91
CA ARG A 38 -23.84 40.79 -58.74
C ARG A 38 -24.42 40.40 -60.09
N VAL A 39 -24.86 39.15 -60.26
CA VAL A 39 -25.95 38.79 -61.18
C VAL A 39 -26.89 37.74 -60.55
N TYR A 40 -28.18 37.95 -60.83
CA TYR A 40 -29.47 37.51 -60.31
C TYR A 40 -29.84 36.01 -60.13
N GLU A 41 -30.72 35.83 -59.11
CA GLU A 41 -31.95 35.01 -58.98
C GLU A 41 -32.04 33.58 -59.55
N ASN A 42 -32.13 32.61 -58.64
CA ASN A 42 -32.76 31.30 -58.83
C ASN A 42 -33.66 31.03 -57.57
N PRO A 43 -34.85 30.41 -57.64
CA PRO A 43 -35.81 30.40 -56.51
C PRO A 43 -35.62 29.29 -55.47
N ASP A 44 -34.55 28.48 -55.52
CA ASP A 44 -34.25 27.42 -54.54
C ASP A 44 -33.14 27.83 -53.55
N ILE A 45 -33.12 29.09 -53.09
CA ILE A 45 -32.05 29.62 -52.24
C ILE A 45 -32.26 29.14 -50.79
N THR A 46 -31.50 28.13 -50.39
CA THR A 46 -31.08 27.93 -49.01
C THR A 46 -30.33 29.18 -48.54
N GLU A 47 -30.52 29.65 -47.30
CA GLU A 47 -29.81 30.85 -46.79
C GLU A 47 -28.30 30.74 -47.09
N GLU A 48 -27.78 31.63 -47.96
CA GLU A 48 -26.35 31.68 -48.24
C GLU A 48 -25.61 32.27 -47.02
N SER A 49 -24.49 31.65 -46.63
CA SER A 49 -23.67 32.16 -45.53
C SER A 49 -23.15 33.56 -45.86
N LEU A 50 -23.25 34.48 -44.88
CA LEU A 50 -22.79 35.86 -45.00
C LEU A 50 -21.29 35.93 -45.33
N VAL A 51 -20.52 34.98 -44.79
CA VAL A 51 -19.09 34.83 -45.01
C VAL A 51 -18.79 33.36 -45.28
N THR A 52 -18.18 33.07 -46.43
CA THR A 52 -17.52 31.79 -46.72
C THR A 52 -16.04 32.05 -46.99
N LEU A 53 -15.15 31.50 -46.18
CA LEU A 53 -13.70 31.51 -46.39
C LEU A 53 -13.25 30.08 -46.72
N ASN A 54 -12.51 29.92 -47.81
CA ASN A 54 -11.86 28.67 -48.18
C ASN A 54 -10.35 28.87 -48.12
N LEU A 55 -9.72 28.30 -47.10
CA LEU A 55 -8.30 28.48 -46.82
C LEU A 55 -7.50 27.27 -47.33
N PRO A 56 -6.45 27.49 -48.15
CA PRO A 56 -5.55 26.43 -48.58
C PRO A 56 -4.90 25.75 -47.36
N ILE A 57 -5.01 24.43 -47.26
CA ILE A 57 -4.56 23.72 -46.06
C ILE A 57 -3.04 23.83 -45.81
N GLU A 58 -2.24 23.96 -46.87
CA GLU A 58 -0.79 24.11 -46.74
C GLU A 58 -0.39 25.41 -46.02
N LEU A 59 -1.16 26.49 -46.24
CA LEU A 59 -0.96 27.75 -45.51
C LEU A 59 -1.24 27.57 -44.02
N ILE A 60 -2.29 26.82 -43.70
CA ILE A 60 -2.68 26.49 -42.32
C ILE A 60 -1.58 25.69 -41.63
N LYS A 61 -1.10 24.64 -42.28
CA LYS A 61 -0.02 23.79 -41.77
C LYS A 61 1.24 24.61 -41.49
N GLN A 62 1.61 25.52 -42.40
CA GLN A 62 2.80 26.36 -42.23
C GLN A 62 2.69 27.26 -40.99
N GLN A 63 1.55 27.92 -40.79
CA GLN A 63 1.34 28.76 -39.61
C GLN A 63 1.23 27.94 -38.32
N MET A 64 0.61 26.76 -38.36
CA MET A 64 0.61 25.84 -37.22
C MET A 64 2.03 25.42 -36.83
N ARG A 65 2.89 25.08 -37.80
CA ARG A 65 4.30 24.80 -37.55
C ARG A 65 5.02 26.00 -36.95
N GLN A 66 4.83 27.19 -37.50
CA GLN A 66 5.46 28.41 -36.99
C GLN A 66 5.03 28.72 -35.54
N ALA A 67 3.78 28.48 -35.19
CA ALA A 67 3.26 28.68 -33.83
C ALA A 67 3.74 27.61 -32.84
N LEU A 68 3.76 26.34 -33.26
CA LEU A 68 4.07 25.20 -32.40
C LEU A 68 5.58 24.91 -32.28
N LEU A 69 6.41 25.38 -33.21
CA LEU A 69 7.87 25.23 -33.23
C LEU A 69 8.61 26.54 -32.88
N ALA A 70 7.92 27.54 -32.33
CA ALA A 70 8.54 28.81 -31.95
C ALA A 70 9.65 28.61 -30.89
N ASP A 71 10.62 29.54 -30.84
CA ASP A 71 11.71 29.52 -29.86
C ASP A 71 11.15 29.42 -28.42
N GLY A 72 11.58 28.39 -27.68
CA GLY A 72 11.05 28.05 -26.35
C GLY A 72 10.01 26.93 -26.35
N SER A 73 9.54 26.45 -27.51
CA SER A 73 8.68 25.26 -27.57
C SER A 73 9.44 23.97 -27.20
N PRO A 74 8.82 23.05 -26.43
CA PRO A 74 9.35 21.71 -26.25
C PRO A 74 8.99 20.80 -27.43
N ILE A 75 8.06 21.16 -28.33
CA ILE A 75 7.93 20.46 -29.62
C ILE A 75 9.13 20.90 -30.47
N LYS A 76 10.00 19.95 -30.81
CA LYS A 76 11.20 20.21 -31.63
C LYS A 76 10.98 19.89 -33.08
N SER A 77 10.07 18.97 -33.37
CA SER A 77 9.70 18.64 -34.73
C SER A 77 8.19 18.40 -34.81
N LEU A 78 7.58 18.86 -35.90
CA LEU A 78 6.17 18.63 -36.21
C LEU A 78 6.05 18.23 -37.69
N PRO A 79 6.60 17.06 -38.06
CA PRO A 79 6.61 16.58 -39.43
C PRO A 79 5.20 16.46 -40.02
N ARG A 80 4.20 16.10 -39.22
CA ARG A 80 2.86 15.80 -39.71
C ARG A 80 1.80 16.70 -39.08
N ILE A 81 1.03 17.32 -39.98
CA ILE A 81 -0.20 18.05 -39.70
C ILE A 81 -1.17 17.66 -40.81
N GLU A 82 -2.26 17.01 -40.46
CA GLU A 82 -3.24 16.53 -41.42
C GLU A 82 -4.66 16.91 -41.04
N PHE A 83 -5.48 17.09 -42.07
CA PHE A 83 -6.88 17.46 -41.96
C PHE A 83 -7.67 16.49 -42.81
N ASP A 84 -8.56 15.73 -42.19
CA ASP A 84 -9.39 14.77 -42.90
C ASP A 84 -10.86 15.24 -42.94
N PRO A 85 -11.40 15.54 -44.13
CA PRO A 85 -12.77 16.02 -44.30
C PRO A 85 -13.82 14.93 -44.08
N MET A 86 -13.47 13.66 -44.26
CA MET A 86 -14.39 12.54 -44.10
C MET A 86 -14.77 12.31 -42.62
N GLN A 87 -13.80 12.41 -41.70
CA GLN A 87 -14.03 12.25 -40.26
C GLN A 87 -14.14 13.61 -39.52
N ASN A 88 -13.85 14.72 -40.21
CA ASN A 88 -13.73 16.06 -39.63
C ASN A 88 -12.68 16.11 -38.50
N ILE A 89 -11.52 15.49 -38.72
CA ILE A 89 -10.45 15.36 -37.72
C ILE A 89 -9.18 16.11 -38.14
N VAL A 90 -8.42 16.53 -37.14
CA VAL A 90 -7.06 17.07 -37.29
C VAL A 90 -6.12 16.13 -36.57
N VAL A 91 -5.02 15.76 -37.24
CA VAL A 91 -3.96 14.92 -36.69
C VAL A 91 -2.67 15.73 -36.62
N LEU A 92 -2.05 15.75 -35.45
CA LEU A 92 -0.75 16.36 -35.18
C LEU A 92 0.20 15.29 -34.67
N GLU A 93 1.40 15.26 -35.23
CA GLU A 93 2.42 14.29 -34.84
C GLU A 93 3.81 14.89 -34.97
N GLY A 94 4.65 14.61 -33.97
CA GLY A 94 6.02 15.04 -33.97
C GLY A 94 6.83 14.60 -32.76
N GLU A 95 7.91 15.32 -32.48
CA GLU A 95 8.78 15.03 -31.36
C GLU A 95 8.75 16.15 -30.33
N ILE A 96 8.64 15.76 -29.08
CA ILE A 96 8.59 16.61 -27.91
C ILE A 96 9.78 16.27 -27.00
N GLU A 97 10.56 17.28 -26.64
CA GLU A 97 11.65 17.14 -25.68
C GLU A 97 11.09 17.19 -24.27
N ILE A 98 11.27 16.12 -23.48
CA ILE A 98 11.00 16.14 -22.03
C ILE A 98 12.25 16.69 -21.31
N PRO A 99 12.12 17.78 -20.51
CA PRO A 99 13.20 18.45 -19.83
C PRO A 99 14.02 17.52 -18.96
N SER A 100 15.33 17.55 -19.21
CA SER A 100 16.34 17.02 -18.32
C SER A 100 16.38 17.74 -16.97
N ASP A 101 15.78 18.91 -16.79
CA ASP A 101 16.04 19.73 -15.59
C ASP A 101 15.16 19.39 -14.38
N ILE A 102 13.95 18.85 -14.59
CA ILE A 102 13.20 18.17 -13.51
C ILE A 102 13.96 16.90 -13.09
N LEU A 103 14.73 16.35 -14.04
CA LEU A 103 15.57 15.19 -13.85
C LEU A 103 16.95 15.57 -13.26
N SER A 104 17.47 16.78 -13.49
CA SER A 104 18.83 17.19 -13.14
C SER A 104 18.97 17.46 -11.65
N ASP A 105 17.99 18.08 -11.00
CA ASP A 105 18.06 18.29 -9.55
C ASP A 105 17.98 16.96 -8.77
N LEU A 106 17.34 15.93 -9.37
CA LEU A 106 17.30 14.56 -8.86
C LEU A 106 18.52 13.70 -9.30
N GLN A 107 19.17 14.04 -10.42
CA GLN A 107 20.29 13.29 -11.03
C GLN A 107 21.67 13.83 -10.67
N ASP A 108 21.82 15.14 -10.42
CA ASP A 108 23.06 15.77 -9.97
C ASP A 108 23.48 15.25 -8.58
N ILE A 109 22.50 14.80 -7.78
CA ILE A 109 22.71 14.12 -6.49
C ILE A 109 22.94 12.60 -6.67
N ALA A 110 22.42 11.99 -7.75
CA ALA A 110 22.63 10.59 -8.12
C ALA A 110 23.90 10.34 -8.98
N GLY A 111 24.61 11.40 -9.38
CA GLY A 111 25.88 11.33 -10.10
C GLY A 111 25.80 11.04 -11.61
N SER A 112 24.66 11.30 -12.27
CA SER A 112 24.52 11.10 -13.73
C SER A 112 24.24 12.41 -14.47
N THR A 113 24.87 12.60 -15.63
CA THR A 113 24.61 13.75 -16.51
C THR A 113 23.28 13.58 -17.22
N ALA A 114 22.33 14.47 -16.94
CA ALA A 114 21.01 14.44 -17.57
C ALA A 114 21.13 14.73 -19.08
N VAL A 115 20.66 13.80 -19.91
CA VAL A 115 20.52 14.00 -21.37
C VAL A 115 19.03 14.28 -21.64
N PRO A 116 18.69 15.43 -22.26
CA PRO A 116 17.31 15.71 -22.68
C PRO A 116 16.83 14.59 -23.62
N GLN A 117 15.64 14.04 -23.35
CA GLN A 117 15.11 12.92 -24.13
C GLN A 117 13.96 13.37 -25.03
N MET A 118 14.03 12.94 -26.28
CA MET A 118 13.03 13.21 -27.31
C MET A 118 11.98 12.10 -27.30
N HIS A 119 10.72 12.51 -27.22
CA HIS A 119 9.57 11.63 -27.24
C HIS A 119 8.76 11.84 -28.50
N HIS A 120 8.28 10.76 -29.09
CA HIS A 120 7.27 10.87 -30.11
C HIS A 120 5.92 11.22 -29.46
N PHE A 121 5.16 12.17 -30.02
CA PHE A 121 3.78 12.40 -29.59
C PHE A 121 2.82 12.38 -30.78
N ARG A 122 1.59 11.95 -30.52
CA ARG A 122 0.50 11.92 -31.48
C ARG A 122 -0.77 12.40 -30.83
N THR A 123 -1.42 13.37 -31.46
CA THR A 123 -2.75 13.81 -31.02
C THR A 123 -3.68 13.94 -32.21
N ALA A 124 -4.88 13.39 -32.07
CA ALA A 124 -5.95 13.54 -33.03
C ALA A 124 -7.17 14.11 -32.31
N PHE A 125 -7.81 15.11 -32.91
CA PHE A 125 -9.03 15.70 -32.38
C PHE A 125 -10.03 16.01 -33.48
N LYS A 126 -11.30 15.85 -33.15
CA LYS A 126 -12.43 16.17 -34.01
C LYS A 126 -12.79 17.64 -33.88
N LEU A 127 -13.03 18.27 -35.02
CA LEU A 127 -13.56 19.63 -35.08
C LEU A 127 -15.06 19.64 -34.76
N PRO A 128 -15.59 20.74 -34.22
CA PRO A 128 -17.00 20.78 -33.82
C PRO A 128 -17.92 20.59 -35.02
N SER A 129 -19.03 19.89 -34.80
CA SER A 129 -20.05 19.75 -35.84
C SER A 129 -20.72 21.10 -36.13
N ALA A 130 -21.22 21.28 -37.35
CA ALA A 130 -21.95 22.49 -37.73
C ALA A 130 -23.12 22.78 -36.78
N ARG A 131 -23.82 21.72 -36.34
CA ARG A 131 -24.92 21.84 -35.38
C ARG A 131 -24.43 22.35 -34.01
N MET A 132 -23.27 21.92 -33.55
CA MET A 132 -22.68 22.41 -32.30
C MET A 132 -22.23 23.88 -32.41
N LEU A 133 -21.53 24.24 -33.49
CA LEU A 133 -21.09 25.63 -33.75
C LEU A 133 -22.29 26.59 -33.91
N ALA A 134 -23.34 26.18 -34.61
CA ALA A 134 -24.52 27.02 -34.81
C ALA A 134 -25.34 27.22 -33.52
N LEU A 135 -25.41 26.19 -32.67
CA LEU A 135 -26.20 26.20 -31.44
C LEU A 135 -25.46 26.82 -30.25
N THR A 136 -24.13 26.87 -30.28
CA THR A 136 -23.30 27.34 -29.16
C THR A 136 -22.36 28.46 -29.61
N LYS A 137 -21.98 29.39 -28.72
CA LYS A 137 -20.89 30.35 -29.01
C LYS A 137 -19.50 29.75 -28.74
N TYR A 138 -19.41 28.43 -28.67
CA TYR A 138 -18.20 27.71 -28.31
C TYR A 138 -17.67 26.92 -29.50
N PHE A 139 -16.37 27.04 -29.72
CA PHE A 139 -15.63 26.09 -30.52
C PHE A 139 -15.18 24.95 -29.61
N GLN A 140 -15.70 23.75 -29.87
CA GLN A 140 -15.43 22.58 -29.05
C GLN A 140 -14.65 21.57 -29.87
N ILE A 141 -13.42 21.26 -29.43
CA ILE A 141 -12.65 20.14 -29.96
C ILE A 141 -12.85 18.92 -29.08
N GLU A 142 -12.91 17.74 -29.69
CA GLU A 142 -12.99 16.45 -28.99
C GLU A 142 -11.74 15.63 -29.32
N PHE A 143 -10.93 15.29 -28.32
CA PHE A 143 -9.79 14.41 -28.51
C PHE A 143 -10.25 12.98 -28.86
N LEU A 144 -9.69 12.44 -29.93
CA LEU A 144 -9.83 11.05 -30.37
C LEU A 144 -8.58 10.23 -30.05
N GLU A 145 -7.43 10.88 -29.98
CA GLU A 145 -6.15 10.27 -29.57
C GLU A 145 -5.26 11.31 -28.90
N LEU A 146 -4.56 10.86 -27.86
CA LEU A 146 -3.53 11.63 -27.17
C LEU A 146 -2.49 10.64 -26.66
N LYS A 147 -1.40 10.46 -27.40
CA LYS A 147 -0.31 9.54 -27.10
C LYS A 147 1.02 10.28 -26.94
N ILE A 148 1.83 9.85 -25.98
CA ILE A 148 3.26 10.20 -25.88
C ILE A 148 4.01 8.87 -25.78
N GLY A 149 4.91 8.61 -26.71
CA GLY A 149 5.35 7.25 -27.04
C GLY A 149 4.14 6.40 -27.44
N GLU A 150 4.07 5.18 -26.92
CA GLU A 150 2.93 4.26 -27.14
C GLU A 150 1.81 4.43 -26.09
N MET A 151 2.01 5.31 -25.10
CA MET A 151 1.11 5.44 -23.95
C MET A 151 -0.03 6.41 -24.26
N SER A 152 -1.28 5.93 -24.15
CA SER A 152 -2.48 6.72 -24.40
C SER A 152 -2.97 7.43 -23.13
N TYR A 153 -3.16 8.74 -23.22
CA TYR A 153 -3.70 9.62 -22.19
C TYR A 153 -5.17 9.98 -22.44
N LEU A 154 -5.79 9.44 -23.48
CA LEU A 154 -7.15 9.77 -23.90
C LEU A 154 -8.20 9.51 -22.79
N GLY A 155 -8.05 8.42 -22.04
CA GLY A 155 -8.92 8.09 -20.90
C GLY A 155 -8.76 9.05 -19.72
N ALA A 156 -7.61 9.72 -19.63
CA ALA A 156 -7.25 10.62 -18.54
C ALA A 156 -7.55 12.10 -18.83
N VAL A 157 -7.99 12.46 -20.05
CA VAL A 157 -8.22 13.87 -20.44
C VAL A 157 -9.18 14.59 -19.49
N HIS A 158 -10.17 13.87 -18.94
CA HIS A 158 -11.07 14.43 -17.92
C HIS A 158 -10.30 14.84 -16.65
N ALA A 159 -9.44 13.96 -16.14
CA ALA A 159 -8.64 14.21 -14.94
C ALA A 159 -7.58 15.29 -15.21
N LEU A 160 -6.88 15.21 -16.34
CA LEU A 160 -5.93 16.21 -16.81
C LEU A 160 -6.58 17.58 -16.97
N GLY A 161 -7.82 17.64 -17.47
CA GLY A 161 -8.58 18.88 -17.63
C GLY A 161 -8.84 19.59 -16.30
N ASN A 162 -9.18 18.85 -15.24
CA ASN A 162 -9.39 19.40 -13.91
C ASN A 162 -8.08 19.90 -13.28
N PHE A 163 -7.02 19.11 -13.38
CA PHE A 163 -5.71 19.51 -12.86
C PHE A 163 -5.12 20.69 -13.61
N ALA A 164 -5.11 20.63 -14.94
CA ALA A 164 -4.55 21.68 -15.77
C ALA A 164 -5.31 22.99 -15.60
N ALA A 165 -6.65 22.97 -15.49
CA ALA A 165 -7.41 24.19 -15.24
C ALA A 165 -7.00 24.84 -13.92
N ASN A 166 -6.87 24.07 -12.84
CA ASN A 166 -6.48 24.58 -11.53
C ASN A 166 -5.02 25.07 -11.51
N ILE A 167 -4.11 24.35 -12.15
CA ILE A 167 -2.70 24.75 -12.32
C ILE A 167 -2.62 26.06 -13.11
N MET A 168 -3.35 26.19 -14.21
CA MET A 168 -3.41 27.41 -15.03
C MET A 168 -4.07 28.60 -14.32
N MET A 169 -4.89 28.35 -13.29
CA MET A 169 -5.47 29.38 -12.44
C MET A 169 -4.50 29.91 -11.38
N ASN A 170 -3.39 29.21 -11.09
CA ASN A 170 -2.35 29.73 -10.21
C ASN A 170 -1.48 30.74 -10.95
N THR A 171 -1.82 32.03 -10.84
CA THR A 171 -1.08 33.11 -11.51
C THR A 171 0.38 33.22 -11.07
N SER A 172 0.72 32.88 -9.82
CA SER A 172 2.13 32.91 -9.38
C SER A 172 2.94 31.84 -10.09
N PHE A 173 2.39 30.64 -10.17
CA PHE A 173 3.00 29.53 -10.89
C PHE A 173 3.06 29.78 -12.40
N MET A 174 1.98 30.31 -12.98
CA MET A 174 1.93 30.65 -14.41
C MET A 174 2.86 31.81 -14.77
N ASN A 175 2.98 32.83 -13.92
CA ASN A 175 3.94 33.92 -14.12
C ASN A 175 5.38 33.40 -14.09
N TRP A 176 5.68 32.52 -13.13
CA TRP A 176 6.96 31.82 -13.08
C TRP A 176 7.18 30.97 -14.33
N ALA A 177 6.20 30.16 -14.73
CA ALA A 177 6.29 29.28 -15.89
C ALA A 177 6.45 30.07 -17.21
N MET A 178 5.87 31.26 -17.33
CA MET A 178 5.95 32.11 -18.51
C MET A 178 7.06 33.18 -18.46
N ASP A 179 7.90 33.17 -17.42
CA ASP A 179 8.95 34.16 -17.19
C ASP A 179 8.45 35.61 -17.25
N VAL A 180 7.25 35.84 -16.69
CA VAL A 180 6.64 37.17 -16.65
C VAL A 180 7.46 38.05 -15.73
N LYS A 181 8.02 39.14 -16.27
CA LYS A 181 8.78 40.11 -15.49
C LYS A 181 7.91 40.66 -14.33
N PRO A 182 8.49 40.94 -13.15
CA PRO A 182 7.74 41.45 -12.00
C PRO A 182 6.91 42.72 -12.32
N GLU A 183 7.42 43.58 -13.21
CA GLU A 183 6.76 44.82 -13.65
C GLU A 183 5.47 44.58 -14.45
N ILE A 184 5.39 43.45 -15.15
CA ILE A 184 4.24 43.04 -15.97
C ILE A 184 3.25 42.21 -15.15
N ALA A 185 3.71 41.59 -14.06
CA ALA A 185 2.95 40.63 -13.26
C ALA A 185 1.62 41.21 -12.71
N ASP A 186 1.56 42.52 -12.47
CA ASP A 186 0.38 43.22 -11.96
C ASP A 186 -0.47 43.91 -13.05
N ASN A 187 0.01 43.96 -14.30
CA ASN A 187 -0.71 44.59 -15.41
C ASN A 187 -1.62 43.58 -16.12
N GLU A 188 -2.95 43.75 -15.99
CA GLU A 188 -3.94 42.79 -16.50
C GLU A 188 -3.96 42.62 -18.02
N ASP A 189 -3.63 43.68 -18.77
CA ASP A 189 -3.68 43.67 -20.23
C ASP A 189 -2.41 43.05 -20.85
N GLU A 190 -1.32 43.00 -20.08
CA GLU A 190 -0.03 42.45 -20.52
C GLU A 190 0.30 41.09 -19.88
N ASN A 191 -0.30 40.75 -18.74
CA ASN A 191 -0.08 39.48 -18.06
C ASN A 191 -0.97 38.35 -18.59
N ILE A 192 -0.39 37.49 -19.43
CA ILE A 192 -1.03 36.30 -20.01
C ILE A 192 -1.57 35.34 -18.93
N ALA A 193 -0.90 35.19 -17.79
CA ALA A 193 -1.35 34.30 -16.71
C ALA A 193 -2.68 34.77 -16.12
N LEU A 194 -2.77 36.09 -15.93
CA LEU A 194 -3.94 36.73 -15.35
C LEU A 194 -5.12 36.70 -16.34
N GLN A 195 -4.83 36.80 -17.64
CA GLN A 195 -5.82 36.60 -18.71
C GLN A 195 -6.32 35.15 -18.77
N LEU A 196 -5.43 34.16 -18.68
CA LEU A 196 -5.80 32.74 -18.66
C LEU A 196 -6.69 32.38 -17.49
N LYS A 197 -6.29 32.82 -16.28
CA LYS A 197 -7.12 32.66 -15.08
C LYS A 197 -8.52 33.22 -15.31
N ARG A 198 -8.64 34.44 -15.85
CA ARG A 198 -9.93 35.05 -16.18
C ARG A 198 -10.73 34.27 -17.23
N TYR A 199 -10.09 33.77 -18.27
CA TYR A 199 -10.78 32.97 -19.29
C TYR A 199 -11.37 31.69 -18.70
N ILE A 200 -10.67 31.03 -17.77
CA ILE A 200 -11.19 29.85 -17.08
C ILE A 200 -12.32 30.25 -16.10
N GLU A 201 -12.13 31.29 -15.28
CA GLU A 201 -13.13 31.79 -14.30
C GLU A 201 -14.44 32.26 -14.97
N ARG A 202 -14.34 32.97 -16.10
CA ARG A 202 -15.49 33.43 -16.90
C ARG A 202 -16.12 32.31 -17.74
N LYS A 203 -15.54 31.11 -17.70
CA LYS A 203 -15.93 29.94 -18.50
C LYS A 203 -15.85 30.20 -20.00
N ASP A 204 -14.94 31.08 -20.41
CA ASP A 204 -14.57 31.30 -21.80
C ASP A 204 -13.66 30.16 -22.29
N LEU A 205 -12.87 29.54 -21.41
CA LEU A 205 -12.19 28.26 -21.64
C LEU A 205 -12.76 27.19 -20.70
N ARG A 206 -13.10 26.01 -21.25
CA ARG A 206 -13.71 24.90 -20.49
C ARG A 206 -13.07 23.57 -20.86
N PHE A 207 -12.79 22.76 -19.84
CA PHE A 207 -12.36 21.37 -19.97
C PHE A 207 -13.52 20.48 -19.52
N ARG A 208 -13.95 19.54 -20.37
CA ARG A 208 -14.99 18.56 -20.05
C ARG A 208 -14.74 17.25 -20.75
N GLU A 209 -14.57 16.18 -19.98
CA GLU A 209 -14.33 14.83 -20.50
C GLU A 209 -13.16 14.80 -21.50
N ARG A 210 -13.42 14.46 -22.77
CA ARG A 210 -12.43 14.48 -23.87
C ARG A 210 -12.46 15.78 -24.67
N THR A 211 -13.15 16.80 -24.17
CA THR A 211 -13.44 18.01 -24.93
C THR A 211 -12.84 19.25 -24.30
N VAL A 212 -12.32 20.12 -25.15
CA VAL A 212 -11.88 21.48 -24.79
C VAL A 212 -12.77 22.43 -25.56
N SER A 213 -13.45 23.31 -24.84
CA SER A 213 -14.34 24.32 -25.43
C SER A 213 -13.80 25.71 -25.16
N PHE A 214 -13.69 26.52 -26.20
CA PHE A 214 -13.36 27.93 -26.08
C PHE A 214 -14.46 28.80 -26.67
N LYS A 215 -14.79 29.89 -25.99
CA LYS A 215 -15.77 30.86 -26.45
C LYS A 215 -15.16 31.66 -27.59
N LEU A 216 -15.85 31.68 -28.72
CA LEU A 216 -15.40 32.41 -29.89
C LEU A 216 -15.62 33.91 -29.68
N ASP A 217 -14.55 34.67 -29.86
CA ASP A 217 -14.55 36.14 -29.83
C ASP A 217 -14.24 36.65 -31.24
N LEU A 218 -15.29 37.07 -31.96
CA LEU A 218 -15.20 37.46 -33.37
C LEU A 218 -14.40 38.77 -33.55
N GLU A 219 -14.33 39.64 -32.52
CA GLU A 219 -13.50 40.85 -32.53
C GLU A 219 -12.02 40.50 -32.65
N LYS A 220 -11.64 39.33 -32.11
CA LYS A 220 -10.29 38.79 -32.09
C LYS A 220 -10.07 37.72 -33.16
N MET A 221 -10.75 37.77 -34.30
CA MET A 221 -10.48 36.87 -35.43
C MET A 221 -10.28 37.72 -36.69
N ALA A 222 -9.07 37.78 -37.28
CA ALA A 222 -8.91 38.59 -38.50
C ALA A 222 -9.75 38.05 -39.66
N GLY A 223 -10.17 38.94 -40.55
CA GLY A 223 -11.20 38.64 -41.56
C GLY A 223 -12.63 38.57 -41.01
N LEU A 224 -12.82 38.27 -39.71
CA LEU A 224 -14.12 38.28 -39.03
C LEU A 224 -14.31 39.50 -38.09
N SER A 225 -13.23 40.21 -37.74
CA SER A 225 -13.25 41.41 -36.88
C SER A 225 -14.09 42.55 -37.46
N ALA A 226 -14.12 42.69 -38.79
CA ALA A 226 -14.97 43.64 -39.50
C ALA A 226 -16.48 43.37 -39.29
N TYR A 227 -16.83 42.14 -38.90
CA TYR A 227 -18.20 41.71 -38.65
C TYR A 227 -18.51 41.58 -37.16
N ALA A 228 -17.58 41.94 -36.28
CA ALA A 228 -17.73 41.73 -34.84
C ALA A 228 -18.79 42.63 -34.18
N GLY A 229 -19.11 43.77 -34.82
CA GLY A 229 -20.23 44.63 -34.42
C GLY A 229 -21.62 44.08 -34.79
N ILE A 230 -21.71 42.91 -35.44
CA ILE A 230 -22.97 42.25 -35.79
C ILE A 230 -23.32 41.27 -34.66
N GLU A 231 -24.21 41.68 -33.74
CA GLU A 231 -24.57 40.89 -32.53
C GLU A 231 -25.06 39.46 -32.81
N ASP A 232 -25.65 39.23 -33.99
CA ASP A 232 -26.27 37.96 -34.40
C ASP A 232 -25.39 37.10 -35.33
N LEU A 233 -24.14 37.49 -35.62
CA LEU A 233 -23.25 36.69 -36.45
C LEU A 233 -22.80 35.43 -35.70
N ARG A 234 -22.97 34.26 -36.32
CA ARG A 234 -22.56 32.96 -35.78
C ARG A 234 -21.69 32.22 -36.78
N LEU A 235 -20.66 31.55 -36.29
CA LEU A 235 -19.95 30.53 -37.04
C LEU A 235 -20.89 29.33 -37.25
N TRP A 236 -21.16 29.00 -38.51
CA TRP A 236 -22.02 27.90 -38.90
C TRP A 236 -21.21 26.62 -39.16
N PHE A 237 -20.01 26.75 -39.73
CA PHE A 237 -19.13 25.61 -40.02
C PHE A 237 -17.65 25.99 -39.95
N VAL A 238 -16.84 25.09 -39.37
CA VAL A 238 -15.39 25.10 -39.50
C VAL A 238 -14.96 23.65 -39.68
N GLY A 239 -14.43 23.32 -40.85
CA GLY A 239 -13.97 21.97 -41.11
C GLY A 239 -13.26 21.81 -42.45
N PRO A 240 -12.41 20.79 -42.58
CA PRO A 240 -11.86 20.41 -43.87
C PRO A 240 -12.97 19.98 -44.83
N VAL A 241 -12.84 20.34 -46.09
CA VAL A 241 -13.70 19.93 -47.21
C VAL A 241 -12.85 19.62 -48.43
N VAL A 242 -13.36 18.78 -49.33
CA VAL A 242 -12.68 18.52 -50.60
C VAL A 242 -12.84 19.74 -51.52
N PHE A 243 -11.77 20.12 -52.20
CA PHE A 243 -11.77 21.20 -53.17
C PHE A 243 -12.63 20.80 -54.35
N LYS A 244 -13.60 21.65 -54.69
CA LYS A 244 -14.61 21.37 -55.72
C LYS A 244 -13.93 21.04 -57.05
N GLY A 245 -14.26 19.89 -57.64
CA GLY A 245 -13.67 19.41 -58.89
C GLY A 245 -12.34 18.65 -58.74
N THR A 246 -11.90 18.36 -57.52
CA THR A 246 -10.78 17.45 -57.23
C THR A 246 -11.28 16.24 -56.45
N GLN A 247 -10.50 15.16 -56.41
CA GLN A 247 -10.87 13.94 -55.69
C GLN A 247 -10.17 13.80 -54.33
N ASP A 248 -9.11 14.57 -54.08
CA ASP A 248 -8.20 14.38 -52.95
C ASP A 248 -7.66 15.68 -52.31
N ARG A 249 -7.83 16.85 -52.95
CA ARG A 249 -7.28 18.11 -52.40
C ARG A 249 -8.19 18.66 -51.31
N VAL A 250 -7.63 18.88 -50.11
CA VAL A 250 -8.37 19.38 -48.95
C VAL A 250 -8.13 20.88 -48.73
N MET A 251 -9.16 21.61 -48.33
CA MET A 251 -9.09 22.99 -47.85
C MET A 251 -9.88 23.12 -46.55
N LEU A 252 -9.54 24.09 -45.69
CA LEU A 252 -10.35 24.41 -44.52
C LEU A 252 -11.42 25.42 -44.92
N ARG A 253 -12.70 25.04 -44.77
CA ARG A 253 -13.82 25.94 -45.00
C ARG A 253 -14.32 26.50 -43.67
N VAL A 254 -14.47 27.81 -43.63
CA VAL A 254 -15.08 28.56 -42.52
C VAL A 254 -16.32 29.26 -43.06
N GLU A 255 -17.49 28.98 -42.48
CA GLU A 255 -18.75 29.62 -42.82
C GLU A 255 -19.34 30.32 -41.62
N ALA A 256 -19.78 31.57 -41.79
CA ALA A 256 -20.50 32.33 -40.79
C ALA A 256 -21.73 33.01 -41.41
N GLY A 257 -22.81 33.12 -40.64
CA GLY A 257 -24.05 33.75 -41.07
C GLY A 257 -24.84 34.34 -39.90
N LEU A 258 -25.91 35.06 -40.22
CA LEU A 258 -26.78 35.69 -39.23
C LEU A 258 -27.71 34.64 -38.64
N ASN A 259 -27.88 34.62 -37.32
CA ASN A 259 -28.74 33.65 -36.62
C ASN A 259 -28.30 32.18 -36.83
N LYS A 260 -29.20 31.24 -36.49
CA LYS A 260 -28.98 29.81 -36.65
C LYS A 260 -29.34 29.42 -38.09
N PRO A 261 -28.52 28.61 -38.79
CA PRO A 261 -28.86 28.12 -40.10
C PRO A 261 -30.10 27.23 -40.02
N ASP A 262 -30.90 27.26 -41.08
CA ASP A 262 -32.12 26.47 -41.20
C ASP A 262 -31.84 24.98 -41.52
N SER A 263 -32.89 24.16 -41.55
CA SER A 263 -32.75 22.74 -41.88
C SER A 263 -32.26 22.48 -43.31
N SER A 264 -32.51 23.41 -44.23
CA SER A 264 -32.14 23.26 -45.64
C SER A 264 -30.63 23.44 -45.83
N TRP A 265 -30.02 24.38 -45.13
CA TRP A 265 -28.57 24.56 -45.09
C TRP A 265 -27.87 23.34 -44.47
N PHE A 266 -28.40 22.78 -43.36
CA PHE A 266 -27.84 21.56 -42.78
C PHE A 266 -27.93 20.36 -43.73
N ALA A 267 -29.01 20.25 -44.51
CA ALA A 267 -29.17 19.21 -45.52
C ALA A 267 -28.14 19.37 -46.67
N ALA A 268 -27.95 20.59 -47.17
CA ALA A 268 -26.97 20.89 -48.21
C ALA A 268 -25.53 20.66 -47.75
N LEU A 269 -25.19 21.05 -46.51
CA LEU A 269 -23.88 20.75 -45.93
C LEU A 269 -23.68 19.25 -45.79
N LYS A 270 -24.70 18.52 -45.31
CA LYS A 270 -24.63 17.07 -45.17
C LYS A 270 -24.42 16.38 -46.52
N GLU A 271 -25.18 16.76 -47.54
CA GLU A 271 -25.03 16.22 -48.90
C GLU A 271 -23.62 16.44 -49.44
N ARG A 272 -23.06 17.63 -49.23
CA ARG A 272 -21.66 17.92 -49.57
C ARG A 272 -20.68 17.03 -48.81
N LEU A 273 -20.82 16.93 -47.49
CA LEU A 273 -19.91 16.12 -46.65
C LEU A 273 -20.01 14.62 -47.01
N ASP A 274 -21.21 14.12 -47.30
CA ASP A 274 -21.44 12.74 -47.73
C ASP A 274 -20.81 12.46 -49.10
N HIS A 275 -20.87 13.44 -50.03
CA HIS A 275 -20.19 13.38 -51.33
C HIS A 275 -18.66 13.40 -51.17
N ASP A 276 -18.12 14.33 -50.37
CA ASP A 276 -16.69 14.44 -50.08
C ASP A 276 -16.15 13.16 -49.42
N ALA A 277 -16.90 12.59 -48.47
CA ALA A 277 -16.59 11.32 -47.82
C ALA A 277 -16.56 10.16 -48.82
N SER A 278 -17.56 10.07 -49.70
CA SER A 278 -17.65 9.01 -50.71
C SER A 278 -16.51 9.09 -51.73
N SER A 279 -16.14 10.30 -52.17
CA SER A 279 -15.01 10.53 -53.08
C SER A 279 -13.70 10.06 -52.45
N LEU A 280 -13.44 10.44 -51.19
CA LEU A 280 -12.22 10.04 -50.50
C LEU A 280 -12.18 8.55 -50.17
N GLU A 281 -13.32 7.96 -49.80
CA GLU A 281 -13.42 6.52 -49.56
C GLU A 281 -13.12 5.73 -50.84
N GLN A 282 -13.56 6.22 -52.01
CA GLN A 282 -13.20 5.63 -53.29
C GLN A 282 -11.70 5.72 -53.58
N VAL A 283 -11.09 6.89 -53.36
CA VAL A 283 -9.63 7.09 -53.53
C VAL A 283 -8.83 6.19 -52.57
N ARG A 284 -9.32 5.99 -51.35
CA ARG A 284 -8.63 5.22 -50.30
C ARG A 284 -8.96 3.73 -50.26
N SER A 285 -9.97 3.28 -51.01
CA SER A 285 -10.48 1.90 -51.00
C SER A 285 -9.39 0.83 -51.24
N GLN A 286 -8.45 1.12 -52.13
CA GLN A 286 -7.31 0.22 -52.42
C GLN A 286 -6.40 0.09 -51.19
N PHE A 287 -6.07 1.20 -50.52
CA PHE A 287 -5.26 1.21 -49.30
C PHE A 287 -5.94 0.48 -48.15
N TYR A 288 -7.25 0.64 -47.98
CA TYR A 288 -7.99 -0.11 -46.95
C TYR A 288 -7.87 -1.61 -47.18
N SER A 289 -8.12 -2.08 -48.42
CA SER A 289 -8.04 -3.50 -48.73
C SER A 289 -6.64 -4.10 -48.55
N SER A 290 -5.58 -3.32 -48.74
CA SER A 290 -4.20 -3.80 -48.62
C SER A 290 -3.64 -3.69 -47.20
N LEU A 291 -3.93 -2.59 -46.50
CA LEU A 291 -3.30 -2.22 -45.22
C LEU A 291 -4.10 -2.67 -43.99
N SER A 292 -5.41 -2.95 -44.13
CA SER A 292 -6.20 -3.54 -43.04
C SER A 292 -6.05 -5.07 -42.95
N ASP A 293 -5.38 -5.71 -43.91
CA ASP A 293 -5.18 -7.16 -43.92
C ASP A 293 -4.04 -7.55 -42.99
N VAL A 294 -4.38 -7.74 -41.72
CA VAL A 294 -3.42 -8.05 -40.65
C VAL A 294 -2.68 -9.39 -40.89
N SER A 295 -3.24 -10.30 -41.71
CA SER A 295 -2.63 -11.61 -41.97
C SER A 295 -1.30 -11.51 -42.72
N LYS A 296 -1.09 -10.45 -43.49
CA LYS A 296 0.16 -10.19 -44.22
C LYS A 296 1.34 -9.87 -43.30
N PHE A 297 1.07 -9.40 -42.08
CA PHE A 297 2.10 -9.01 -41.11
C PHE A 297 2.50 -10.14 -40.16
N GLU A 298 1.73 -11.23 -40.13
CA GLU A 298 1.99 -12.34 -39.23
C GLU A 298 3.40 -12.92 -39.43
N ALA A 299 3.82 -13.11 -40.68
CA ALA A 299 5.16 -13.60 -40.99
C ALA A 299 6.24 -12.57 -40.60
N GLN A 300 6.03 -11.30 -40.94
CA GLN A 300 6.98 -10.21 -40.66
C GLN A 300 7.19 -10.03 -39.15
N PHE A 301 6.13 -9.99 -38.34
CA PHE A 301 6.25 -9.83 -36.89
C PHE A 301 6.87 -11.06 -36.23
N LYS A 302 6.56 -12.27 -36.69
CA LYS A 302 7.24 -13.49 -36.19
C LYS A 302 8.73 -13.46 -36.49
N GLU A 303 9.11 -13.10 -37.71
CA GLU A 303 10.52 -12.98 -38.09
C GLU A 303 11.24 -11.92 -37.26
N MET A 304 10.64 -10.73 -37.10
CA MET A 304 11.15 -9.64 -36.26
C MET A 304 11.37 -10.06 -34.80
N ILE A 305 10.40 -10.76 -34.20
CA ILE A 305 10.49 -11.25 -32.82
C ILE A 305 11.61 -12.29 -32.71
N GLN A 306 11.73 -13.20 -33.68
CA GLN A 306 12.74 -14.25 -33.71
C GLN A 306 14.16 -13.70 -33.93
N SER A 307 14.34 -12.77 -34.87
CA SER A 307 15.63 -12.12 -35.13
C SER A 307 16.09 -11.32 -33.92
N THR A 308 15.19 -10.54 -33.32
CA THR A 308 15.50 -9.78 -32.09
C THR A 308 15.88 -10.71 -30.94
N ARG A 309 15.19 -11.85 -30.75
CA ARG A 309 15.57 -12.86 -29.75
C ARG A 309 17.00 -13.37 -29.97
N ALA A 310 17.37 -13.63 -31.23
CA ALA A 310 18.71 -14.09 -31.60
C ALA A 310 19.78 -13.02 -31.35
N ASP A 311 19.51 -11.77 -31.75
CA ASP A 311 20.41 -10.62 -31.55
C ASP A 311 20.68 -10.35 -30.06
N PHE A 312 19.63 -10.50 -29.24
CA PHE A 312 19.72 -10.35 -27.79
C PHE A 312 20.35 -11.56 -27.09
N ARG A 313 20.63 -12.65 -27.84
CA ARG A 313 21.22 -13.92 -27.38
C ARG A 313 20.39 -14.62 -26.30
N LEU A 314 19.06 -14.58 -26.42
CA LEU A 314 18.12 -15.17 -25.47
C LEU A 314 17.83 -16.65 -25.82
N THR A 315 18.84 -17.50 -25.64
CA THR A 315 18.77 -18.93 -26.01
C THR A 315 18.04 -19.80 -24.98
N GLN A 316 18.16 -19.48 -23.69
CA GLN A 316 17.45 -20.16 -22.61
C GLN A 316 16.80 -19.12 -21.72
N LEU A 317 15.47 -19.20 -21.63
CA LEU A 317 14.66 -18.37 -20.74
C LEU A 317 13.95 -19.28 -19.73
N GLU A 318 13.76 -18.77 -18.53
CA GLU A 318 12.88 -19.42 -17.58
C GLU A 318 11.41 -19.38 -18.06
N PRO A 319 10.55 -20.32 -17.65
CA PRO A 319 9.18 -20.41 -18.15
C PRO A 319 8.36 -19.10 -18.08
N ARG A 320 8.59 -18.26 -17.05
CA ARG A 320 7.94 -16.94 -16.93
C ARG A 320 8.35 -15.98 -18.06
N LEU A 321 9.66 -15.85 -18.28
CA LEU A 321 10.21 -14.98 -19.32
C LEU A 321 9.86 -15.53 -20.72
N GLU A 322 9.77 -16.85 -20.86
CA GLU A 322 9.30 -17.48 -22.09
C GLU A 322 7.81 -17.20 -22.34
N ALA A 323 6.97 -17.16 -21.30
CA ALA A 323 5.57 -16.76 -21.41
C ALA A 323 5.43 -15.28 -21.82
N GLU A 324 6.20 -14.37 -21.22
CA GLU A 324 6.26 -12.95 -21.61
C GLU A 324 6.70 -12.80 -23.07
N TYR A 325 7.75 -13.50 -23.49
CA TYR A 325 8.21 -13.56 -24.89
C TYR A 325 7.09 -14.00 -25.84
N ASN A 326 6.35 -15.06 -25.47
CA ASN A 326 5.27 -15.61 -26.29
C ASN A 326 4.03 -14.69 -26.35
N ASP A 327 3.85 -13.78 -25.40
CA ASP A 327 2.72 -12.83 -25.37
C ASP A 327 2.93 -11.59 -26.28
N ILE A 328 4.17 -11.29 -26.67
CA ILE A 328 4.51 -10.17 -27.54
C ILE A 328 3.74 -10.27 -28.88
N PHE A 329 3.76 -11.45 -29.52
CA PHE A 329 3.09 -11.63 -30.81
C PHE A 329 1.56 -11.48 -30.74
N PRO A 330 0.83 -12.19 -29.85
CA PRO A 330 -0.61 -11.97 -29.67
C PRO A 330 -0.98 -10.51 -29.36
N THR A 331 -0.19 -9.83 -28.53
CA THR A 331 -0.41 -8.42 -28.17
C THR A 331 -0.28 -7.50 -29.39
N LEU A 332 0.77 -7.66 -30.21
CA LEU A 332 0.93 -6.92 -31.46
C LEU A 332 -0.22 -7.19 -32.44
N MET A 333 -0.63 -8.45 -32.59
CA MET A 333 -1.72 -8.80 -33.51
C MET A 333 -3.07 -8.23 -33.06
N ARG A 334 -3.33 -8.14 -31.75
CA ARG A 334 -4.52 -7.46 -31.22
C ARG A 334 -4.45 -5.96 -31.55
N ARG A 335 -3.34 -5.29 -31.24
CA ARG A 335 -3.15 -3.86 -31.55
C ARG A 335 -3.31 -3.58 -33.05
N ALA A 336 -2.74 -4.42 -33.91
CA ALA A 336 -2.86 -4.27 -35.35
C ALA A 336 -4.33 -4.33 -35.83
N ARG A 337 -5.14 -5.24 -35.27
CA ARG A 337 -6.56 -5.37 -35.60
C ARG A 337 -7.39 -4.18 -35.12
N GLU A 338 -6.97 -3.52 -34.05
CA GLU A 338 -7.63 -2.32 -33.51
C GLU A 338 -7.20 -1.07 -34.29
N GLU A 339 -5.90 -0.84 -34.41
CA GLU A 339 -5.31 0.36 -35.02
C GLU A 339 -5.52 0.41 -36.53
N LEU A 340 -5.43 -0.71 -37.24
CA LEU A 340 -5.59 -0.79 -38.70
C LEU A 340 -7.02 -1.16 -39.14
N SER A 341 -7.98 -0.96 -38.24
CA SER A 341 -9.40 -1.21 -38.51
C SER A 341 -10.06 -0.05 -39.23
N LEU A 342 -11.01 -0.34 -40.12
CA LEU A 342 -11.93 0.67 -40.66
C LEU A 342 -12.81 1.33 -39.58
N ASN A 343 -12.94 0.70 -38.41
CA ASN A 343 -13.62 1.29 -37.25
C ASN A 343 -12.76 2.33 -36.53
N ASN A 344 -11.45 2.38 -36.78
CA ASN A 344 -10.56 3.41 -36.24
C ASN A 344 -10.66 4.66 -37.13
N PRO A 345 -11.18 5.81 -36.62
CA PRO A 345 -11.34 7.03 -37.43
C PRO A 345 -10.00 7.55 -37.96
N ILE A 346 -8.89 7.26 -37.28
CA ILE A 346 -7.56 7.75 -37.66
C ILE A 346 -6.98 6.93 -38.80
N PHE A 347 -7.13 5.61 -38.78
CA PHE A 347 -6.80 4.75 -39.91
C PHE A 347 -7.70 5.04 -41.13
N LYS A 348 -8.98 5.31 -40.88
CA LYS A 348 -9.89 5.72 -41.96
C LYS A 348 -9.46 7.04 -42.59
N ALA A 349 -8.98 7.99 -41.78
CA ALA A 349 -8.47 9.27 -42.26
C ALA A 349 -7.17 9.15 -43.06
N ASP A 350 -6.23 8.31 -42.61
CA ASP A 350 -4.94 8.12 -43.30
C ASP A 350 -4.40 6.70 -43.09
N PRO A 351 -4.74 5.77 -44.01
CA PRO A 351 -4.39 4.37 -43.85
C PRO A 351 -2.88 4.11 -44.05
N GLU A 352 -2.19 4.84 -44.91
CA GLU A 352 -0.77 4.61 -45.22
C GLU A 352 0.13 4.99 -44.05
N ASN A 353 -0.02 6.21 -43.50
CA ASN A 353 0.83 6.60 -42.37
C ASN A 353 0.41 5.89 -41.10
N THR A 354 -0.89 5.70 -40.83
CA THR A 354 -1.31 4.94 -39.64
C THR A 354 -0.72 3.54 -39.66
N HIS A 355 -0.64 2.91 -40.83
CA HIS A 355 0.05 1.64 -41.03
C HIS A 355 1.57 1.76 -40.78
N ALA A 356 2.27 2.69 -41.43
CA ALA A 356 3.72 2.85 -41.28
C ALA A 356 4.13 3.12 -39.82
N LEU A 357 3.33 3.93 -39.12
CA LEU A 357 3.52 4.27 -37.71
C LEU A 357 3.27 3.07 -36.81
N PHE A 358 2.18 2.33 -37.05
CA PHE A 358 1.92 1.11 -36.30
C PHE A 358 3.06 0.11 -36.45
N VAL A 359 3.62 -0.04 -37.66
CA VAL A 359 4.80 -0.90 -37.87
C VAL A 359 5.99 -0.40 -37.06
N ARG A 360 6.30 0.91 -37.09
CA ARG A 360 7.37 1.50 -36.26
C ARG A 360 7.16 1.26 -34.77
N GLU A 361 5.96 1.54 -34.26
CA GLU A 361 5.58 1.27 -32.86
C GLU A 361 5.71 -0.24 -32.53
N ALA A 362 5.35 -1.13 -33.45
CA ALA A 362 5.52 -2.56 -33.25
C ALA A 362 7.00 -2.96 -33.11
N TYR A 363 7.90 -2.37 -33.90
CA TYR A 363 9.36 -2.58 -33.74
C TYR A 363 9.84 -2.06 -32.39
N GLU A 364 9.46 -0.84 -32.00
CA GLU A 364 9.83 -0.23 -30.72
C GLU A 364 9.36 -1.07 -29.53
N HIS A 365 8.10 -1.54 -29.58
CA HIS A 365 7.52 -2.43 -28.59
C HIS A 365 8.30 -3.75 -28.46
N VAL A 366 8.65 -4.40 -29.58
CA VAL A 366 9.45 -5.65 -29.54
C VAL A 366 10.82 -5.40 -28.92
N VAL A 367 11.52 -4.35 -29.33
CA VAL A 367 12.84 -4.02 -28.79
C VAL A 367 12.76 -3.71 -27.30
N SER A 368 11.77 -2.92 -26.86
CA SER A 368 11.56 -2.59 -25.45
C SER A 368 11.28 -3.84 -24.62
N ALA A 369 10.32 -4.67 -25.05
CA ALA A 369 9.96 -5.91 -24.37
C ALA A 369 11.14 -6.90 -24.30
N MET A 370 11.90 -7.08 -25.39
CA MET A 370 13.08 -7.96 -25.41
C MET A 370 14.22 -7.44 -24.55
N THR A 371 14.43 -6.11 -24.51
CA THR A 371 15.42 -5.48 -23.64
C THR A 371 15.10 -5.77 -22.17
N GLU A 372 13.82 -5.65 -21.80
CA GLU A 372 13.38 -5.91 -20.45
C GLU A 372 13.47 -7.40 -20.09
N ILE A 373 13.08 -8.31 -20.99
CA ILE A 373 13.27 -9.76 -20.83
C ILE A 373 14.76 -10.08 -20.63
N LYS A 374 15.65 -9.47 -21.42
CA LYS A 374 17.10 -9.67 -21.31
C LYS A 374 17.63 -9.15 -19.97
N ARG A 375 17.23 -7.96 -19.54
CA ARG A 375 17.63 -7.39 -18.24
C ARG A 375 17.24 -8.32 -17.10
N ARG A 376 15.99 -8.78 -17.06
CA ARG A 376 15.49 -9.73 -16.05
C ARG A 376 16.23 -11.05 -16.10
N ASN A 377 16.50 -11.58 -17.30
CA ASN A 377 17.27 -12.81 -17.47
C ASN A 377 18.70 -12.66 -16.89
N LEU A 378 19.37 -11.52 -17.16
CA LEU A 378 20.69 -11.24 -16.62
C LEU A 378 20.68 -11.11 -15.09
N ILE A 379 19.68 -10.44 -14.52
CA ILE A 379 19.48 -10.37 -13.06
C ILE A 379 19.32 -11.78 -12.48
N THR A 380 18.42 -12.59 -13.04
CA THR A 380 18.21 -13.98 -12.58
C THR A 380 19.48 -14.82 -12.68
N MET A 381 20.22 -14.72 -13.79
CA MET A 381 21.50 -15.42 -13.95
C MET A 381 22.53 -14.96 -12.92
N SER A 382 22.61 -13.66 -12.64
CA SER A 382 23.48 -13.10 -11.59
C SER A 382 23.12 -13.66 -10.21
N LEU A 383 21.82 -13.70 -9.89
CA LEU A 383 21.31 -14.26 -8.64
C LEU A 383 21.63 -15.75 -8.50
N GLN A 384 21.43 -16.55 -9.54
CA GLN A 384 21.72 -17.99 -9.55
C GLN A 384 23.21 -18.32 -9.39
N ASN A 385 24.07 -17.43 -9.89
CA ASN A 385 25.53 -17.56 -9.80
C ASN A 385 26.13 -16.94 -8.53
N GLY A 386 25.34 -16.21 -7.75
CA GLY A 386 25.77 -15.57 -6.50
C GLY A 386 26.03 -16.55 -5.35
N GLY A 387 26.49 -15.99 -4.24
CA GLY A 387 26.86 -16.72 -3.03
C GLY A 387 28.26 -17.33 -3.06
N VAL A 388 28.70 -17.82 -1.91
CA VAL A 388 30.01 -18.45 -1.74
C VAL A 388 29.94 -19.97 -1.92
N ALA A 389 31.02 -20.59 -2.36
CA ALA A 389 31.12 -22.05 -2.45
C ALA A 389 30.93 -22.67 -1.05
N GLY A 390 29.92 -23.53 -0.89
CA GLY A 390 29.61 -24.14 0.40
C GLY A 390 28.25 -24.82 0.44
N ASN A 391 27.97 -25.50 1.55
CA ASN A 391 26.72 -26.23 1.80
C ASN A 391 25.89 -25.63 2.96
N ASP A 392 26.31 -24.47 3.46
CA ASP A 392 25.68 -23.84 4.62
C ASP A 392 24.22 -23.46 4.30
N LYS A 393 23.35 -23.59 5.31
CA LYS A 393 21.92 -23.28 5.24
C LYS A 393 21.63 -22.06 6.11
N PRO A 394 20.52 -21.33 5.86
CA PRO A 394 20.06 -20.33 6.80
C PRO A 394 19.78 -20.98 8.15
N PHE A 395 20.13 -20.30 9.24
CA PHE A 395 19.80 -20.78 10.58
C PHE A 395 18.32 -20.51 10.94
N LEU A 396 17.68 -19.56 10.22
CA LEU A 396 16.31 -19.15 10.44
C LEU A 396 15.61 -18.89 9.11
N GLU A 397 14.48 -19.55 8.89
CA GLU A 397 13.54 -19.28 7.80
C GLU A 397 12.23 -18.80 8.46
N LYS A 398 11.67 -17.69 7.98
CA LYS A 398 10.41 -17.10 8.47
C LYS A 398 9.47 -16.89 7.30
N ARG A 399 8.24 -17.41 7.41
CA ARG A 399 7.18 -17.17 6.43
C ARG A 399 6.10 -16.30 7.05
N ILE A 400 5.74 -15.23 6.39
CA ILE A 400 4.68 -14.29 6.79
C ILE A 400 3.56 -14.38 5.76
N SER A 401 2.34 -14.73 6.17
CA SER A 401 1.20 -14.89 5.26
C SER A 401 0.71 -13.56 4.70
N GLN A 402 -0.01 -13.64 3.59
CA GLN A 402 -0.81 -12.53 3.05
C GLN A 402 -1.71 -11.88 4.11
N ASP A 403 -2.25 -12.69 5.02
CA ASP A 403 -3.18 -12.24 6.04
C ASP A 403 -2.50 -11.45 7.15
N ALA A 404 -1.35 -11.92 7.63
CA ALA A 404 -0.53 -11.18 8.58
C ALA A 404 -0.08 -9.84 7.99
N LEU A 405 0.33 -9.81 6.72
CA LEU A 405 0.66 -8.57 6.02
C LEU A 405 -0.54 -7.64 5.89
N ASN A 406 -1.73 -8.16 5.54
CA ASN A 406 -2.96 -7.36 5.46
C ASN A 406 -3.34 -6.72 6.80
N GLN A 407 -3.07 -7.39 7.92
CA GLN A 407 -3.27 -6.82 9.26
C GLN A 407 -2.24 -5.74 9.55
N ALA A 408 -0.95 -6.00 9.28
CA ALA A 408 0.14 -5.06 9.53
C ALA A 408 -0.01 -3.76 8.69
N VAL A 409 -0.38 -3.87 7.42
CA VAL A 409 -0.55 -2.74 6.48
C VAL A 409 -1.56 -1.69 6.99
N ARG A 410 -2.56 -2.10 7.79
CA ARG A 410 -3.54 -1.18 8.38
C ARG A 410 -2.91 -0.16 9.32
N PHE A 411 -1.86 -0.54 10.03
CA PHE A 411 -1.13 0.36 10.93
C PHE A 411 -0.27 1.38 10.18
N PHE A 412 0.06 1.11 8.90
CA PHE A 412 0.75 2.07 8.03
C PHE A 412 -0.20 3.11 7.41
N ARG A 413 -1.53 2.95 7.56
CA ARG A 413 -2.50 3.99 7.16
C ARG A 413 -2.46 5.22 8.06
N ASP A 414 -1.88 5.11 9.25
CA ASP A 414 -1.80 6.20 10.22
C ASP A 414 -0.79 7.30 9.84
N VAL A 415 -0.08 7.17 8.72
CA VAL A 415 0.86 8.19 8.25
C VAL A 415 0.11 9.46 7.84
N ASP A 416 0.26 10.49 8.67
CA ASP A 416 -0.20 11.84 8.36
C ASP A 416 0.86 12.56 7.53
N PHE A 417 0.44 13.12 6.40
CA PHE A 417 1.20 14.00 5.55
C PHE A 417 0.43 15.32 5.43
N GLU A 418 1.03 16.41 5.93
CA GLU A 418 0.41 17.75 5.99
C GLU A 418 -0.99 17.80 6.65
N GLY A 419 -1.14 17.09 7.77
CA GLY A 419 -2.38 17.12 8.56
C GLY A 419 -3.54 16.30 7.96
N GLU A 420 -3.28 15.48 6.94
CA GLU A 420 -4.20 14.45 6.47
C GLU A 420 -3.51 13.10 6.31
N LYS A 421 -4.29 12.01 6.34
CA LYS A 421 -3.78 10.68 6.06
C LYS A 421 -3.34 10.58 4.60
N LEU A 422 -2.08 10.20 4.33
CA LEU A 422 -1.55 10.04 2.98
C LEU A 422 -2.30 8.95 2.20
N PHE A 423 -2.68 7.87 2.88
CA PHE A 423 -3.46 6.77 2.30
C PHE A 423 -4.82 6.68 2.99
N SER A 424 -5.89 6.96 2.24
CA SER A 424 -7.25 6.69 2.72
C SER A 424 -7.54 5.19 2.78
N ASP A 425 -6.92 4.41 1.88
CA ASP A 425 -6.92 2.95 1.88
C ASP A 425 -5.62 2.41 1.28
N ILE A 426 -5.09 1.30 1.78
CA ILE A 426 -3.89 0.64 1.25
C ILE A 426 -3.91 -0.85 1.55
N HIS A 427 -3.60 -1.64 0.54
CA HIS A 427 -3.53 -3.10 0.56
C HIS A 427 -2.19 -3.53 -0.04
N LEU A 428 -1.59 -4.55 0.55
CA LEU A 428 -0.41 -5.22 0.03
C LEU A 428 -0.82 -6.62 -0.40
N VAL A 429 -0.51 -7.03 -1.61
CA VAL A 429 -0.79 -8.38 -2.12
C VAL A 429 0.52 -9.06 -2.47
N ILE A 430 0.80 -10.22 -1.87
CA ILE A 430 1.89 -11.10 -2.26
C ILE A 430 1.53 -11.69 -3.62
N ALA A 431 2.39 -11.45 -4.61
CA ALA A 431 2.20 -11.90 -5.98
C ALA A 431 3.32 -12.86 -6.39
N PRO A 432 3.20 -14.17 -6.09
CA PRO A 432 4.23 -15.15 -6.47
C PRO A 432 4.45 -15.23 -7.98
N GLN A 433 3.45 -14.90 -8.80
CA GLN A 433 3.52 -14.84 -10.26
C GLN A 433 4.42 -13.70 -10.77
N VAL A 434 4.50 -12.60 -10.01
CA VAL A 434 5.44 -11.49 -10.24
C VAL A 434 6.33 -11.40 -8.99
N PRO A 435 7.37 -12.25 -8.85
CA PRO A 435 7.99 -12.65 -7.58
C PRO A 435 8.29 -11.47 -6.63
N GLY A 436 7.25 -11.07 -5.87
CA GLY A 436 7.21 -9.79 -5.18
C GLY A 436 5.80 -9.41 -4.72
N LEU A 437 5.54 -8.11 -4.68
CA LEU A 437 4.41 -7.49 -3.98
C LEU A 437 3.65 -6.53 -4.91
N VAL A 438 2.33 -6.49 -4.77
CA VAL A 438 1.47 -5.47 -5.39
C VAL A 438 0.92 -4.58 -4.27
N ILE A 439 1.27 -3.30 -4.29
CA ILE A 439 0.71 -2.28 -3.41
C ILE A 439 -0.44 -1.61 -4.15
N ARG A 440 -1.63 -1.57 -3.58
CA ARG A 440 -2.77 -0.88 -4.18
C ARG A 440 -3.62 -0.20 -3.14
N GLY A 441 -4.26 0.91 -3.50
CA GLY A 441 -5.02 1.68 -2.52
C GLY A 441 -5.48 3.01 -3.09
N ARG A 442 -5.75 3.95 -2.20
CA ARG A 442 -6.14 5.33 -2.52
C ARG A 442 -5.20 6.29 -1.83
N MET A 443 -4.52 7.11 -2.62
CA MET A 443 -3.55 8.09 -2.16
C MET A 443 -4.17 9.48 -2.19
N ASN A 444 -4.17 10.17 -1.06
CA ASN A 444 -4.58 11.55 -0.96
C ASN A 444 -3.41 12.40 -1.47
N ILE A 445 -3.54 12.89 -2.71
CA ILE A 445 -2.51 13.69 -3.37
C ILE A 445 -2.99 15.14 -3.39
N ASP A 446 -2.26 16.02 -2.70
CA ASP A 446 -2.32 17.45 -2.95
C ASP A 446 -1.24 17.81 -3.97
N ILE A 447 -1.66 18.18 -5.18
CA ILE A 447 -0.74 18.53 -6.25
C ILE A 447 0.07 19.78 -5.91
N ASN A 448 -0.49 20.72 -5.12
CA ASN A 448 0.26 21.91 -4.72
C ASN A 448 1.55 21.53 -3.99
N VAL A 449 1.49 20.51 -3.15
CA VAL A 449 2.62 20.04 -2.33
C VAL A 449 3.65 19.34 -3.20
N LEU A 450 3.21 18.42 -4.07
CA LEU A 450 4.12 17.74 -5.00
C LEU A 450 4.87 18.75 -5.89
N MET A 451 4.16 19.78 -6.35
CA MET A 451 4.75 20.84 -7.17
C MET A 451 5.64 21.76 -6.34
N ALA A 452 5.28 22.07 -5.09
CA ALA A 452 6.10 22.88 -4.20
C ALA A 452 7.43 22.20 -3.85
N ILE A 453 7.43 20.89 -3.59
CA ILE A 453 8.65 20.10 -3.35
C ILE A 453 9.56 20.11 -4.58
N GLY A 454 8.99 19.91 -5.78
CA GLY A 454 9.77 19.89 -7.02
C GLY A 454 10.25 21.28 -7.49
N LEU A 455 9.76 22.35 -6.87
CA LEU A 455 10.05 23.76 -7.21
C LEU A 455 10.47 24.54 -5.97
N GLU A 456 11.06 23.84 -5.01
CA GLU A 456 11.51 24.42 -3.76
C GLU A 456 12.60 25.47 -4.04
N GLY A 457 12.47 26.65 -3.43
CA GLY A 457 13.36 27.79 -3.69
C GLY A 457 12.91 28.71 -4.84
N GLU A 458 11.87 28.35 -5.57
CA GLU A 458 11.21 29.25 -6.52
C GLU A 458 10.20 30.13 -5.77
N ASP A 459 10.13 31.44 -6.07
CA ASP A 459 9.21 32.42 -5.45
C ASP A 459 7.73 32.20 -5.90
N ILE A 460 7.27 30.96 -5.98
CA ILE A 460 5.92 30.57 -6.38
C ILE A 460 5.02 30.52 -5.15
N LYS A 461 3.99 31.37 -5.13
CA LYS A 461 2.92 31.32 -4.14
C LYS A 461 1.90 30.27 -4.52
N TRP A 462 1.94 29.13 -3.84
CA TRP A 462 0.91 28.11 -3.96
C TRP A 462 -0.36 28.51 -3.19
N PRO A 463 -1.57 28.27 -3.73
CA PRO A 463 -2.80 28.57 -3.02
C PRO A 463 -2.94 27.66 -1.79
N ASN A 464 -3.54 28.20 -0.72
CA ASN A 464 -3.89 27.41 0.48
C ASN A 464 -4.99 26.37 0.19
N GLU A 465 -5.76 26.58 -0.89
CA GLU A 465 -6.75 25.61 -1.36
C GLU A 465 -6.06 24.43 -2.04
N ARG A 466 -6.25 23.24 -1.47
CA ARG A 466 -5.63 21.99 -1.92
C ARG A 466 -6.06 21.63 -3.34
N MET A 467 -5.10 21.35 -4.22
CA MET A 467 -5.39 20.94 -5.59
C MET A 467 -5.55 19.42 -5.66
N ARG A 468 -6.81 18.98 -5.75
CA ARG A 468 -7.18 17.55 -5.80
C ARG A 468 -7.83 17.18 -7.11
N VAL A 469 -7.80 15.88 -7.39
CA VAL A 469 -8.73 15.26 -8.34
C VAL A 469 -10.17 15.58 -7.95
N ASP A 470 -11.08 15.53 -8.91
CA ASP A 470 -12.52 15.73 -8.68
C ASP A 470 -13.04 14.84 -7.53
N GLU A 471 -13.33 15.48 -6.39
CA GLU A 471 -13.79 14.81 -5.18
C GLU A 471 -15.12 14.06 -5.40
N LYS A 472 -15.92 14.46 -6.40
CA LYS A 472 -17.16 13.75 -6.75
C LYS A 472 -16.89 12.40 -7.40
N THR A 473 -15.79 12.26 -8.14
CA THR A 473 -15.46 11.04 -8.87
C THR A 473 -14.55 10.13 -8.04
N TRP A 474 -13.57 10.70 -7.33
CA TRP A 474 -12.51 9.94 -6.66
C TRP A 474 -12.52 10.06 -5.12
N GLY A 475 -13.34 10.96 -4.56
CA GLY A 475 -13.36 11.22 -3.12
C GLY A 475 -12.09 11.92 -2.65
N ALA A 476 -11.61 11.52 -1.47
CA ALA A 476 -10.43 12.13 -0.85
C ALA A 476 -9.08 11.77 -1.53
N GLY A 477 -9.03 10.75 -2.40
CA GLY A 477 -7.75 10.28 -2.97
C GLY A 477 -7.84 9.51 -4.30
N VAL A 478 -6.73 9.48 -5.03
CA VAL A 478 -6.56 8.80 -6.33
C VAL A 478 -6.31 7.30 -6.11
N PRO A 479 -7.06 6.40 -6.76
CA PRO A 479 -6.73 4.98 -6.69
C PRO A 479 -5.45 4.69 -7.47
N PHE A 480 -4.60 3.84 -6.90
CA PHE A 480 -3.33 3.45 -7.48
C PHE A 480 -3.06 1.96 -7.28
N GLU A 481 -2.21 1.40 -8.14
CA GLU A 481 -1.66 0.06 -8.02
C GLU A 481 -0.20 0.09 -8.48
N ALA A 482 0.72 -0.51 -7.73
CA ALA A 482 2.13 -0.58 -8.02
C ALA A 482 2.61 -2.02 -7.79
N THR A 483 3.17 -2.64 -8.83
CA THR A 483 3.72 -3.99 -8.81
C THR A 483 5.23 -3.90 -8.66
N ILE A 484 5.77 -4.52 -7.61
CA ILE A 484 7.18 -4.46 -7.22
C ILE A 484 7.73 -5.88 -7.15
N ARG A 485 8.73 -6.21 -7.97
CA ARG A 485 9.50 -7.46 -7.82
C ARG A 485 10.60 -7.31 -6.78
N LEU A 486 10.92 -8.41 -6.13
CA LEU A 486 11.94 -8.50 -5.11
C LEU A 486 13.11 -9.34 -5.62
N HIS A 487 14.33 -8.79 -5.55
CA HIS A 487 15.56 -9.44 -5.97
C HIS A 487 16.57 -9.44 -4.83
N MET A 488 16.68 -10.55 -4.10
CA MET A 488 17.66 -10.65 -3.02
C MET A 488 19.06 -10.94 -3.58
N MET A 489 19.97 -9.98 -3.46
CA MET A 489 21.39 -10.11 -3.82
C MET A 489 22.25 -10.52 -2.62
N ASP A 490 23.56 -10.69 -2.88
CA ASP A 490 24.53 -11.00 -1.83
C ASP A 490 24.74 -9.80 -0.89
N ASN A 491 25.33 -10.03 0.29
CA ASN A 491 25.61 -9.01 1.31
C ASN A 491 24.37 -8.23 1.78
N SER A 492 23.23 -8.91 1.81
CA SER A 492 21.96 -8.39 2.31
C SER A 492 21.37 -7.21 1.52
N TRP A 493 21.68 -7.11 0.23
CA TRP A 493 21.03 -6.14 -0.66
C TRP A 493 19.72 -6.69 -1.22
N LEU A 494 18.62 -5.97 -1.01
CA LEU A 494 17.33 -6.21 -1.64
C LEU A 494 17.14 -5.22 -2.79
N GLY A 495 17.15 -5.71 -4.03
CA GLY A 495 16.74 -4.95 -5.20
C GLY A 495 15.22 -4.94 -5.35
N LEU A 496 14.64 -3.75 -5.44
CA LEU A 496 13.25 -3.53 -5.78
C LEU A 496 13.15 -3.10 -7.25
N ASP A 497 12.38 -3.86 -8.02
CA ASP A 497 12.09 -3.54 -9.41
C ASP A 497 10.61 -3.19 -9.58
N LEU A 498 10.35 -1.96 -9.98
CA LEU A 498 9.01 -1.49 -10.26
C LEU A 498 8.58 -2.00 -11.63
N ASP A 499 7.72 -3.02 -11.67
CA ASP A 499 7.25 -3.64 -12.90
C ASP A 499 6.18 -2.78 -13.59
N LYS A 500 5.17 -2.35 -12.83
CA LYS A 500 4.03 -1.58 -13.32
C LYS A 500 3.52 -0.63 -12.25
N ILE A 501 3.09 0.56 -12.64
CA ILE A 501 2.24 1.43 -11.84
C ILE A 501 0.98 1.75 -12.64
N SER A 502 -0.15 1.83 -11.97
CA SER A 502 -1.32 2.46 -12.53
C SER A 502 -1.92 3.49 -11.59
N LEU A 503 -2.48 4.54 -12.18
CA LEU A 503 -3.29 5.55 -11.51
C LEU A 503 -4.70 5.50 -12.10
N PHE A 504 -5.70 5.83 -11.29
CA PHE A 504 -7.12 5.78 -11.63
C PHE A 504 -7.63 4.34 -11.88
N GLU A 505 -8.93 4.19 -12.05
CA GLU A 505 -9.61 2.90 -12.29
C GLU A 505 -10.52 2.94 -13.53
N GLY A 506 -10.95 1.76 -13.99
CA GLY A 506 -11.87 1.63 -15.11
C GLY A 506 -11.32 2.19 -16.42
N SER A 507 -12.15 2.90 -17.18
CA SER A 507 -11.78 3.48 -18.47
C SER A 507 -10.84 4.69 -18.38
N GLN A 508 -10.57 5.20 -17.16
CA GLN A 508 -9.66 6.31 -16.92
C GLN A 508 -8.28 5.83 -16.42
N ARG A 509 -8.10 4.52 -16.24
CA ARG A 509 -6.86 3.92 -15.74
C ARG A 509 -5.69 4.19 -16.68
N ILE A 510 -4.61 4.71 -16.13
CA ILE A 510 -3.35 4.95 -16.81
C ILE A 510 -2.36 3.89 -16.35
N TRP A 511 -1.70 3.19 -17.28
CA TRP A 511 -0.62 2.25 -16.97
C TRP A 511 0.73 2.86 -17.34
N MET A 512 1.67 2.73 -16.41
CA MET A 512 3.09 3.05 -16.57
C MET A 512 3.86 1.76 -16.35
N ASP A 513 4.39 1.17 -17.43
CA ASP A 513 5.19 -0.05 -17.37
C ASP A 513 6.33 -0.03 -18.39
N HIS A 514 7.21 -1.02 -18.32
CA HIS A 514 8.39 -1.14 -19.20
C HIS A 514 8.08 -1.63 -20.61
N SER A 515 6.79 -1.82 -20.96
CA SER A 515 6.41 -2.31 -22.28
C SER A 515 6.52 -1.24 -23.38
N ASN A 516 6.70 0.03 -22.99
CA ASN A 516 6.99 1.15 -23.88
C ASN A 516 8.04 2.09 -23.27
N SER A 517 8.76 2.81 -24.14
CA SER A 517 9.90 3.65 -23.76
C SER A 517 9.53 4.77 -22.77
N HIS A 518 8.36 5.40 -22.94
CA HIS A 518 7.91 6.48 -22.07
C HIS A 518 7.51 5.98 -20.67
N GLY A 519 6.79 4.86 -20.60
CA GLY A 519 6.41 4.20 -19.34
C GLY A 519 7.61 3.69 -18.56
N ALA A 520 8.61 3.11 -19.23
CA ALA A 520 9.86 2.67 -18.62
C ALA A 520 10.59 3.83 -17.93
N GLN A 521 10.65 4.98 -18.60
CA GLN A 521 11.27 6.18 -18.05
C GLN A 521 10.49 6.75 -16.86
N LEU A 522 9.15 6.81 -16.92
CA LEU A 522 8.33 7.26 -15.80
C LEU A 522 8.50 6.33 -14.59
N ALA A 523 8.57 5.02 -14.81
CA ALA A 523 8.86 4.06 -13.75
C ALA A 523 10.23 4.33 -13.11
N ASN A 524 11.26 4.60 -13.92
CA ASN A 524 12.61 4.89 -13.42
C ASN A 524 12.68 6.24 -12.70
N TYR A 525 11.98 7.25 -13.20
CA TYR A 525 11.79 8.52 -12.50
C TYR A 525 11.16 8.32 -11.12
N ILE A 526 10.10 7.52 -11.02
CA ILE A 526 9.45 7.24 -9.74
C ILE A 526 10.43 6.52 -8.79
N LYS A 527 11.23 5.56 -9.27
CA LYS A 527 12.27 4.91 -8.45
C LYS A 527 13.28 5.94 -7.91
N MET A 528 13.76 6.84 -8.77
CA MET A 528 14.73 7.88 -8.40
C MET A 528 14.13 8.90 -7.43
N ALA A 529 12.91 9.39 -7.71
CA ALA A 529 12.21 10.35 -6.86
C ALA A 529 11.89 9.75 -5.49
N VAL A 530 11.49 8.49 -5.41
CA VAL A 530 11.30 7.78 -4.13
C VAL A 530 12.63 7.66 -3.39
N ALA A 531 13.71 7.25 -4.05
CA ALA A 531 15.04 7.20 -3.43
C ALA A 531 15.45 8.57 -2.88
N GLN A 532 15.25 9.63 -3.66
CA GLN A 532 15.64 10.98 -3.29
C GLN A 532 14.74 11.55 -2.20
N THR A 533 13.43 11.36 -2.26
CA THR A 533 12.50 11.79 -1.20
C THR A 533 12.89 11.12 0.10
N LEU A 534 13.17 9.81 0.06
CA LEU A 534 13.66 9.08 1.21
C LEU A 534 15.00 9.66 1.67
N ILE A 535 15.96 9.98 0.81
CA ILE A 535 17.25 10.56 1.22
C ILE A 535 17.10 11.98 1.81
N THR A 536 16.30 12.86 1.19
CA THR A 536 16.16 14.29 1.51
C THR A 536 15.29 14.55 2.73
N THR A 537 14.16 13.85 2.89
CA THR A 537 13.33 13.95 4.10
C THR A 537 14.07 13.53 5.37
N LEU A 538 15.18 12.79 5.25
CA LEU A 538 16.07 12.41 6.36
C LEU A 538 17.19 13.42 6.62
N ILE A 539 17.45 14.35 5.69
CA ILE A 539 18.51 15.36 5.80
C ILE A 539 17.97 16.63 6.48
N ASP A 540 16.69 16.98 6.27
CA ASP A 540 16.08 18.22 6.80
C ASP A 540 15.57 18.13 8.24
N GLN A 541 15.69 16.97 8.89
CA GLN A 541 15.47 16.83 10.34
C GLN A 541 16.68 16.20 11.03
N PRO A 542 17.85 16.85 11.09
CA PRO A 542 18.92 16.39 11.94
C PRO A 542 18.53 16.74 13.38
N SER A 543 17.77 15.85 14.04
CA SER A 543 17.76 15.89 15.49
C SER A 543 19.04 15.18 15.97
N ASP A 544 20.09 15.98 16.20
CA ASP A 544 21.37 15.53 16.79
C ASP A 544 21.22 14.96 18.22
N GLU A 545 20.00 14.70 18.68
CA GLU A 545 19.67 14.17 20.00
C GLU A 545 18.57 13.11 19.90
N ALA A 546 18.83 12.01 19.18
CA ALA A 546 18.24 10.74 19.61
C ALA A 546 19.18 10.17 20.68
N PRO A 547 18.88 10.31 21.99
CA PRO A 547 19.70 9.65 22.98
C PRO A 547 19.55 8.15 22.70
N ALA A 548 20.63 7.40 22.83
CA ALA A 548 20.56 5.97 23.05
C ALA A 548 19.80 5.75 24.38
N VAL A 549 18.48 5.90 24.38
CA VAL A 549 17.66 5.76 25.59
C VAL A 549 17.59 4.28 25.88
N GLU A 550 18.32 3.87 26.91
CA GLU A 550 18.26 2.58 27.57
C GLU A 550 16.81 2.09 27.64
N VAL A 551 16.56 0.90 27.08
CA VAL A 551 15.25 0.22 27.03
C VAL A 551 14.55 0.19 28.40
N GLU A 552 15.31 0.26 29.50
CA GLU A 552 14.82 0.30 30.89
C GLU A 552 13.96 1.54 31.21
N ASN A 553 14.23 2.71 30.61
CA ASN A 553 13.43 3.93 30.83
C ASN A 553 12.13 3.99 30.01
N ALA A 554 12.05 3.24 28.90
CA ALA A 554 10.86 3.23 28.03
C ALA A 554 9.67 2.51 28.67
N HIS A 555 9.92 1.36 29.32
CA HIS A 555 8.87 0.57 29.97
C HIS A 555 8.18 1.32 31.11
N GLN A 556 8.95 1.98 31.99
CA GLN A 556 8.40 2.77 33.09
C GLN A 556 7.58 3.96 32.59
N ARG A 557 8.00 4.61 31.50
CA ARG A 557 7.23 5.68 30.83
C ARG A 557 5.88 5.16 30.31
N VAL A 558 5.86 3.99 29.68
CA VAL A 558 4.61 3.36 29.21
C VAL A 558 3.67 3.08 30.37
N LEU A 559 4.14 2.46 31.45
CA LEU A 559 3.33 2.20 32.65
C LEU A 559 2.78 3.49 33.26
N HIS A 560 3.59 4.56 33.35
CA HIS A 560 3.16 5.86 33.83
C HIS A 560 2.03 6.45 32.95
N ASN A 561 2.17 6.37 31.62
CA ASN A 561 1.15 6.83 30.69
C ASN A 561 -0.17 6.05 30.82
N ILE A 562 -0.11 4.72 31.02
CA ILE A 562 -1.30 3.89 31.29
C ILE A 562 -2.01 4.36 32.57
N GLN A 563 -1.25 4.66 33.64
CA GLN A 563 -1.81 5.18 34.89
C GLN A 563 -2.49 6.54 34.69
N GLY A 564 -1.85 7.43 33.91
CA GLY A 564 -2.42 8.72 33.52
C GLY A 564 -3.76 8.57 32.78
N GLN A 565 -3.81 7.69 31.78
CA GLN A 565 -5.06 7.36 31.07
C GLN A 565 -6.16 6.84 32.02
N THR A 566 -5.78 5.97 32.96
CA THR A 566 -6.72 5.38 33.94
C THR A 566 -7.34 6.45 34.84
N ALA A 567 -6.56 7.45 35.27
CA ALA A 567 -7.06 8.58 36.04
C ALA A 567 -8.06 9.43 35.23
N ILE A 568 -7.86 9.58 33.92
CA ILE A 568 -8.78 10.29 33.04
C ILE A 568 -10.11 9.53 32.91
N TYR A 569 -10.08 8.19 32.73
CA TYR A 569 -11.29 7.37 32.71
C TYR A 569 -12.12 7.51 34.01
N ALA A 570 -11.46 7.55 35.18
CA ALA A 570 -12.14 7.71 36.45
C ALA A 570 -12.92 9.05 36.56
N ASN A 571 -12.49 10.07 35.83
CA ASN A 571 -13.16 11.38 35.79
C ASN A 571 -14.28 11.46 34.75
N ALA A 572 -14.33 10.55 33.77
CA ALA A 572 -15.34 10.50 32.72
C ALA A 572 -16.66 9.88 33.24
N ARG A 573 -17.49 10.67 33.93
CA ARG A 573 -18.75 10.18 34.54
C ARG A 573 -19.75 9.65 33.51
N ILE A 574 -20.49 8.60 33.87
CA ILE A 574 -21.63 8.10 33.09
C ILE A 574 -22.79 9.09 33.23
N GLY A 575 -23.38 9.47 32.11
CA GLY A 575 -24.50 10.42 32.06
C GLY A 575 -25.77 9.99 32.79
N GLU A 576 -26.54 10.97 33.27
CA GLU A 576 -27.82 10.72 33.94
C GLU A 576 -28.99 10.59 32.95
N THR A 577 -28.91 11.26 31.81
CA THR A 577 -29.92 11.18 30.74
C THR A 577 -29.45 10.27 29.59
N PRO A 578 -30.38 9.73 28.77
CA PRO A 578 -30.02 8.94 27.59
C PRO A 578 -29.00 9.64 26.68
N GLU A 579 -29.18 10.94 26.43
CA GLU A 579 -28.25 11.74 25.63
C GLU A 579 -26.85 11.83 26.24
N GLN A 580 -26.75 12.08 27.55
CA GLN A 580 -25.47 12.15 28.24
C GLN A 580 -24.76 10.79 28.28
N ILE A 581 -25.51 9.68 28.35
CA ILE A 581 -24.93 8.33 28.25
C ILE A 581 -24.31 8.12 26.87
N LEU A 582 -25.05 8.42 25.80
CA LEU A 582 -24.54 8.34 24.43
C LEU A 582 -23.30 9.23 24.23
N LYS A 583 -23.33 10.48 24.72
CA LYS A 583 -22.17 11.37 24.67
C LYS A 583 -20.95 10.79 25.41
N SER A 584 -21.17 10.20 26.58
CA SER A 584 -20.08 9.62 27.38
C SER A 584 -19.39 8.42 26.70
N LEU A 585 -20.03 7.74 25.74
CA LEU A 585 -19.39 6.71 24.91
C LEU A 585 -18.40 7.33 23.92
N VAL A 586 -18.76 8.46 23.30
CA VAL A 586 -17.86 9.23 22.42
C VAL A 586 -16.62 9.69 23.20
N ASP A 587 -16.83 10.21 24.41
CA ASP A 587 -15.74 10.68 25.27
C ASP A 587 -14.78 9.55 25.65
N VAL A 588 -15.29 8.37 25.98
CA VAL A 588 -14.47 7.17 26.30
C VAL A 588 -13.67 6.71 25.08
N ALA A 589 -14.26 6.68 23.89
CA ALA A 589 -13.55 6.34 22.65
C ALA A 589 -12.42 7.33 22.35
N ARG A 590 -12.66 8.64 22.53
CA ARG A 590 -11.61 9.67 22.39
C ARG A 590 -10.48 9.51 23.39
N ILE A 591 -10.80 9.22 24.66
CA ILE A 591 -9.77 8.96 25.69
C ILE A 591 -8.89 7.75 25.30
N ASP A 592 -9.47 6.68 24.76
CA ASP A 592 -8.67 5.55 24.26
C ASP A 592 -7.75 5.98 23.11
N ILE A 593 -8.30 6.60 22.06
CA ILE A 593 -7.53 7.00 20.86
C ILE A 593 -6.39 7.98 21.19
N ASP A 594 -6.68 8.98 22.04
CA ASP A 594 -5.76 10.10 22.29
C ASP A 594 -4.75 9.81 23.39
N LYS A 595 -5.07 8.91 24.34
CA LYS A 595 -4.26 8.69 25.55
C LYS A 595 -3.73 7.27 25.70
N ASN A 596 -4.08 6.33 24.82
CA ASN A 596 -3.52 4.99 24.84
C ASN A 596 -2.03 5.02 24.42
N PRO A 597 -1.11 4.66 25.32
CA PRO A 597 0.32 4.81 25.06
C PRO A 597 0.82 3.92 23.92
N PHE A 598 0.13 2.84 23.58
CA PHE A 598 0.53 1.96 22.49
C PHE A 598 0.11 2.50 21.12
N LEU A 599 -0.94 3.33 21.05
CA LEU A 599 -1.32 4.06 19.84
C LEU A 599 -0.47 5.31 19.63
N VAL A 600 -0.04 5.97 20.71
CA VAL A 600 0.82 7.16 20.66
C VAL A 600 2.28 6.76 20.41
N ALA A 601 2.81 5.78 21.16
CA ALA A 601 4.19 5.30 20.97
C ALA A 601 4.38 4.61 19.61
N GLY A 602 3.35 3.97 19.04
CA GLY A 602 3.43 3.45 17.67
C GLY A 602 3.67 4.55 16.63
N ARG A 603 2.99 5.68 16.76
CA ARG A 603 3.18 6.87 15.90
C ARG A 603 4.58 7.46 16.08
N GLU A 604 5.03 7.63 17.32
CA GLU A 604 6.36 8.16 17.64
C GLU A 604 7.50 7.22 17.22
N TYR A 605 7.31 5.90 17.36
CA TYR A 605 8.31 4.88 17.00
C TYR A 605 8.49 4.77 15.48
N VAL A 606 7.41 4.81 14.71
CA VAL A 606 7.47 4.84 13.24
C VAL A 606 8.13 6.15 12.80
N ALA A 607 7.73 7.29 13.33
CA ALA A 607 8.35 8.58 13.01
C ALA A 607 9.87 8.60 13.32
N GLY A 608 10.28 8.16 14.51
CA GLY A 608 11.68 8.22 14.95
C GLY A 608 12.62 7.16 14.35
N LYS A 609 12.12 5.98 13.95
CA LYS A 609 12.99 4.92 13.36
C LYS A 609 13.13 4.99 11.85
N THR A 610 12.24 5.72 11.18
CA THR A 610 12.38 5.99 9.74
C THR A 610 13.63 6.83 9.46
N GLU A 611 14.13 7.59 10.43
CA GLU A 611 15.36 8.38 10.31
C GLU A 611 16.64 7.52 10.22
N LEU A 612 16.78 6.54 11.12
CA LEU A 612 17.97 5.70 11.26
C LEU A 612 18.08 4.59 10.20
N LEU A 613 16.95 4.13 9.66
CA LEU A 613 16.92 3.03 8.70
C LEU A 613 17.32 3.46 7.27
N PHE A 614 17.11 4.70 6.86
CA PHE A 614 17.15 5.02 5.43
C PHE A 614 18.38 5.81 4.97
N LYS A 615 19.12 6.46 5.89
CA LYS A 615 20.24 7.38 5.57
C LYS A 615 21.44 6.72 4.86
N ASN A 616 21.65 5.41 5.06
CA ASN A 616 22.79 4.66 4.48
C ASN A 616 22.37 3.38 3.71
N LEU A 617 21.07 3.12 3.58
CA LEU A 617 20.57 1.82 3.11
C LEU A 617 19.91 1.88 1.74
N VAL A 618 19.61 3.05 1.18
CA VAL A 618 18.91 3.15 -0.12
C VAL A 618 19.82 3.76 -1.19
N LYS A 619 19.94 3.11 -2.35
CA LYS A 619 20.57 3.68 -3.54
C LYS A 619 19.86 3.21 -4.82
N HIS A 620 19.96 3.95 -5.91
CA HIS A 620 19.61 3.46 -7.24
C HIS A 620 20.87 2.86 -7.89
N ASP A 621 20.76 1.68 -8.49
CA ASP A 621 21.85 1.06 -9.26
C ASP A 621 21.61 1.24 -10.77
N PRO A 622 22.39 2.09 -11.47
CA PRO A 622 22.16 2.40 -12.87
C PRO A 622 22.45 1.23 -13.83
N GLU A 623 23.23 0.23 -13.44
CA GLU A 623 23.53 -0.93 -14.30
C GLU A 623 22.37 -1.96 -14.31
N SER A 624 21.78 -2.21 -13.15
CA SER A 624 20.66 -3.15 -13.00
C SER A 624 19.28 -2.49 -13.04
N ASP A 625 19.24 -1.16 -12.92
CA ASP A 625 18.04 -0.33 -12.81
C ASP A 625 17.14 -0.70 -11.62
N LEU A 626 17.77 -1.09 -10.52
CA LEU A 626 17.11 -1.50 -9.29
C LEU A 626 17.23 -0.43 -8.22
N LEU A 627 16.15 -0.25 -7.45
CA LEU A 627 16.23 0.45 -6.18
C LEU A 627 16.78 -0.53 -5.13
N MET A 628 17.99 -0.28 -4.67
CA MET A 628 18.74 -1.15 -3.80
C MET A 628 18.57 -0.74 -2.34
N LEU A 629 18.04 -1.65 -1.53
CA LEU A 629 17.85 -1.52 -0.09
C LEU A 629 18.82 -2.45 0.65
N LYS A 630 19.72 -1.92 1.47
CA LYS A 630 20.60 -2.73 2.31
C LYS A 630 19.87 -3.13 3.59
N LEU A 631 19.62 -4.42 3.74
CA LEU A 631 18.96 -5.00 4.90
C LEU A 631 20.01 -5.60 5.84
N ASP A 632 20.86 -4.77 6.40
CA ASP A 632 21.96 -5.20 7.26
C ASP A 632 21.54 -5.20 8.75
N PRO A 633 21.42 -6.37 9.40
CA PRO A 633 21.07 -6.45 10.82
C PRO A 633 22.05 -5.69 11.73
N ARG A 634 23.27 -5.39 11.26
CA ARG A 634 24.26 -4.57 11.97
C ARG A 634 23.78 -3.16 12.26
N VAL A 635 22.86 -2.62 11.45
CA VAL A 635 22.25 -1.30 11.67
C VAL A 635 21.50 -1.24 13.00
N VAL A 636 20.95 -2.37 13.45
CA VAL A 636 20.24 -2.46 14.73
C VAL A 636 21.20 -2.75 15.89
N SER A 637 22.25 -3.55 15.64
CA SER A 637 23.26 -3.86 16.65
C SER A 637 24.58 -4.30 15.99
N GLU A 638 25.67 -3.59 16.27
CA GLU A 638 27.00 -3.91 15.74
C GLU A 638 27.56 -5.21 16.34
N THR A 639 27.19 -5.53 17.58
CA THR A 639 27.59 -6.76 18.28
C THR A 639 26.38 -7.56 18.76
N ILE A 640 26.54 -8.87 18.88
CA ILE A 640 25.62 -9.75 19.60
C ILE A 640 26.36 -10.20 20.86
N VAL A 641 25.97 -9.65 22.01
CA VAL A 641 26.72 -9.74 23.27
C VAL A 641 28.13 -9.14 23.10
N ALA A 642 29.13 -9.97 22.80
CA ALA A 642 30.52 -9.56 22.60
C ALA A 642 31.08 -9.98 21.23
N THR A 643 30.26 -10.60 20.38
CA THR A 643 30.65 -11.07 19.04
C THR A 643 30.26 -10.04 17.99
N GLU A 644 31.14 -9.79 17.02
CA GLU A 644 30.80 -9.01 15.83
C GLU A 644 29.56 -9.60 15.14
N ASN A 645 28.54 -8.79 14.89
CA ASN A 645 27.31 -9.25 14.28
C ASN A 645 27.55 -9.60 12.80
N ASN A 646 27.63 -10.89 12.50
CA ASN A 646 27.79 -11.42 11.14
C ASN A 646 26.49 -12.04 10.58
N VAL A 647 25.35 -11.73 11.18
CA VAL A 647 24.05 -12.17 10.66
C VAL A 647 23.72 -11.39 9.40
N GLN A 648 23.33 -12.09 8.35
CA GLN A 648 22.93 -11.51 7.09
C GLN A 648 21.54 -12.02 6.70
N VAL A 649 20.75 -11.15 6.08
CA VAL A 649 19.56 -11.55 5.33
C VAL A 649 20.06 -12.27 4.07
N TRP A 650 19.64 -13.53 3.91
CA TRP A 650 20.01 -14.38 2.78
C TRP A 650 18.96 -14.38 1.67
N ASN A 651 17.70 -14.16 2.02
CA ASN A 651 16.58 -14.26 1.11
C ASN A 651 15.35 -13.48 1.58
N ILE A 652 14.66 -12.83 0.65
CA ILE A 652 13.30 -12.29 0.77
C ILE A 652 12.59 -12.55 -0.55
N GLU A 653 11.49 -13.30 -0.53
CA GLU A 653 10.76 -13.63 -1.76
C GLU A 653 9.28 -13.93 -1.52
N ALA A 654 8.46 -13.72 -2.54
CA ALA A 654 7.05 -14.09 -2.55
C ALA A 654 6.88 -15.55 -2.99
N VAL A 655 6.18 -16.35 -2.19
CA VAL A 655 6.00 -17.78 -2.44
C VAL A 655 4.53 -18.19 -2.34
N TYR A 656 4.15 -19.20 -3.13
CA TYR A 656 2.87 -19.89 -2.98
C TYR A 656 3.12 -21.30 -2.48
N ASP A 657 2.51 -21.66 -1.34
CA ASP A 657 2.54 -23.02 -0.82
C ASP A 657 1.21 -23.70 -1.14
N LYS A 658 1.21 -24.50 -2.21
CA LYS A 658 0.02 -25.22 -2.70
C LYS A 658 -0.58 -26.20 -1.69
N LYS A 659 0.21 -26.74 -0.76
CA LYS A 659 -0.30 -27.65 0.29
C LYS A 659 -1.07 -26.88 1.35
N LEU A 660 -0.60 -25.69 1.71
CA LEU A 660 -1.27 -24.80 2.65
C LEU A 660 -2.35 -23.93 2.02
N ASN A 661 -2.38 -23.88 0.68
CA ASN A 661 -3.27 -23.02 -0.10
C ASN A 661 -3.14 -21.54 0.32
N ASN A 662 -1.91 -21.08 0.54
CA ASN A 662 -1.59 -19.75 1.05
C ASN A 662 -0.36 -19.16 0.35
N THR A 663 -0.34 -17.84 0.22
CA THR A 663 0.84 -17.07 -0.21
C THR A 663 1.59 -16.52 1.01
N PHE A 664 2.91 -16.50 0.92
CA PHE A 664 3.81 -16.04 1.99
C PHE A 664 4.93 -15.15 1.44
N LEU A 665 5.38 -14.22 2.27
CA LEU A 665 6.69 -13.60 2.15
C LEU A 665 7.67 -14.45 2.97
N ASP A 666 8.63 -15.08 2.28
CA ASP A 666 9.65 -15.96 2.85
C ASP A 666 10.92 -15.14 3.11
N LEU A 667 11.36 -15.08 4.36
CA LEU A 667 12.55 -14.38 4.84
C LEU A 667 13.53 -15.42 5.38
N SER A 668 14.81 -15.34 5.03
CA SER A 668 15.82 -16.23 5.59
C SER A 668 17.03 -15.47 6.12
N LEU A 669 17.51 -15.86 7.30
CA LEU A 669 18.73 -15.32 7.93
C LEU A 669 19.79 -16.41 8.02
N GLY A 670 21.02 -16.04 7.69
CA GLY A 670 22.18 -16.90 7.82
C GLY A 670 23.37 -16.17 8.41
N PHE A 671 24.45 -16.92 8.63
CA PHE A 671 25.69 -16.40 9.20
C PHE A 671 26.73 -16.24 8.09
N GLY A 672 27.17 -15.01 7.84
CA GLY A 672 28.02 -14.65 6.70
C GLY A 672 27.25 -14.64 5.37
N THR A 673 27.97 -14.60 4.26
CA THR A 673 27.39 -14.61 2.91
C THR A 673 26.71 -15.95 2.61
N ARG A 674 25.57 -15.91 1.90
CA ARG A 674 24.81 -17.11 1.52
C ARG A 674 25.60 -18.11 0.68
N SER A 675 25.31 -19.39 0.85
CA SER A 675 25.95 -20.45 0.07
C SER A 675 25.33 -20.62 -1.31
N GLN A 676 26.14 -20.97 -2.31
CA GLN A 676 25.66 -21.23 -3.68
C GLN A 676 24.66 -22.40 -3.72
N ASN A 677 24.82 -23.41 -2.85
CA ASN A 677 23.88 -24.53 -2.79
C ASN A 677 22.52 -24.12 -2.19
N TYR A 678 22.50 -23.19 -1.25
CA TYR A 678 21.24 -22.62 -0.77
C TYR A 678 20.54 -21.83 -1.89
N VAL A 679 21.27 -20.96 -2.60
CA VAL A 679 20.76 -20.21 -3.76
C VAL A 679 20.13 -21.14 -4.79
N ARG A 680 20.83 -22.19 -5.23
CA ARG A 680 20.29 -23.20 -6.17
C ARG A 680 19.06 -23.92 -5.64
N SER A 681 18.93 -24.08 -4.33
CA SER A 681 17.77 -24.73 -3.73
C SER A 681 16.49 -23.86 -3.82
N LEU A 682 16.63 -22.52 -3.82
CA LEU A 682 15.51 -21.59 -4.02
C LEU A 682 14.85 -21.75 -5.40
N PHE A 683 15.64 -21.98 -6.45
CA PHE A 683 15.15 -22.15 -7.83
C PHE A 683 14.68 -23.58 -8.17
N SER A 684 14.97 -24.56 -7.32
CA SER A 684 14.63 -25.97 -7.58
C SER A 684 13.47 -26.52 -6.74
N ARG A 685 13.08 -25.80 -5.67
CA ARG A 685 11.95 -26.18 -4.81
C ARG A 685 10.59 -26.05 -5.51
N ASP A 686 9.60 -26.76 -4.98
CA ASP A 686 8.24 -26.81 -5.54
C ASP A 686 7.58 -25.43 -5.55
N GLU A 687 7.78 -24.62 -4.50
CA GLU A 687 7.19 -23.28 -4.39
C GLU A 687 7.63 -22.33 -5.51
N TYR A 688 8.85 -22.49 -6.04
CA TYR A 688 9.31 -21.70 -7.18
C TYR A 688 8.49 -22.02 -8.42
N LYS A 689 8.31 -23.32 -8.73
CA LYS A 689 7.52 -23.80 -9.88
C LYS A 689 6.03 -23.48 -9.73
N ASP A 690 5.49 -23.64 -8.53
CA ASP A 690 4.09 -23.31 -8.22
C ASP A 690 3.85 -21.80 -8.38
N GLY A 691 4.79 -20.97 -7.92
CA GLY A 691 4.74 -19.52 -8.11
C GLY A 691 4.80 -19.10 -9.58
N GLN A 692 5.43 -19.87 -10.47
CA GLN A 692 5.45 -19.54 -11.91
C GLN A 692 4.08 -19.71 -12.58
N ASN A 693 3.25 -20.60 -12.05
CA ASN A 693 1.93 -20.93 -12.60
C ASN A 693 0.77 -20.44 -11.70
N PHE A 694 1.05 -19.50 -10.80
CA PHE A 694 0.07 -19.03 -9.83
C PHE A 694 -0.96 -18.11 -10.49
N THR A 695 -2.24 -18.51 -10.44
CA THR A 695 -3.37 -17.73 -10.95
C THR A 695 -4.34 -17.27 -9.84
N GLY A 696 -4.08 -17.66 -8.60
CA GLY A 696 -4.95 -17.44 -7.45
C GLY A 696 -4.89 -18.59 -6.46
N ILE A 697 -5.46 -18.37 -5.28
CA ILE A 697 -5.66 -19.41 -4.26
C ILE A 697 -6.79 -20.33 -4.74
N ASP A 698 -6.69 -21.64 -4.48
CA ASP A 698 -7.73 -22.60 -4.85
C ASP A 698 -8.94 -22.46 -3.91
N GLU A 699 -9.99 -21.76 -4.35
CA GLU A 699 -11.18 -21.48 -3.53
C GLU A 699 -11.92 -22.75 -3.07
N THR A 700 -11.70 -23.90 -3.74
CA THR A 700 -12.33 -25.17 -3.37
C THR A 700 -11.67 -25.84 -2.16
N LYS A 701 -10.50 -25.35 -1.71
CA LYS A 701 -9.72 -25.93 -0.61
C LYS A 701 -9.61 -24.98 0.57
N ALA A 702 -9.73 -25.55 1.77
CA ALA A 702 -9.50 -24.80 3.00
C ALA A 702 -8.05 -24.29 3.10
N ARG A 703 -7.91 -23.01 3.47
CA ARG A 703 -6.63 -22.36 3.73
C ARG A 703 -6.09 -22.79 5.10
N ALA A 704 -4.78 -23.01 5.21
CA ALA A 704 -4.18 -23.31 6.51
C ALA A 704 -4.24 -22.07 7.43
N PRO A 705 -4.44 -22.24 8.75
CA PRO A 705 -4.47 -21.13 9.71
C PRO A 705 -3.08 -20.58 10.06
N ARG A 706 -2.02 -20.98 9.32
CA ARG A 706 -0.64 -20.56 9.54
C ARG A 706 -0.41 -19.18 8.94
N ASP A 707 -0.21 -18.21 9.81
CA ASP A 707 0.10 -16.83 9.43
C ASP A 707 1.58 -16.52 9.54
N LEU A 708 2.21 -16.93 10.63
CA LEU A 708 3.66 -16.83 10.80
C LEU A 708 4.21 -18.23 11.00
N GLY A 709 5.23 -18.59 10.25
CA GLY A 709 5.95 -19.85 10.50
C GLY A 709 7.43 -19.59 10.63
N ILE A 710 8.00 -20.08 11.71
CA ILE A 710 9.41 -19.94 12.02
C ILE A 710 10.04 -21.33 11.93
N GLU A 711 11.04 -21.49 11.10
CA GLU A 711 11.78 -22.75 10.95
C GLU A 711 13.25 -22.51 11.26
N ILE A 712 13.79 -23.24 12.22
CA ILE A 712 15.16 -23.11 12.71
C ILE A 712 15.94 -24.35 12.27
N ASP A 713 17.03 -24.13 11.54
CA ASP A 713 18.00 -25.19 11.21
C ASP A 713 18.95 -25.37 12.40
N LEU A 714 18.79 -26.46 13.15
CA LEU A 714 19.45 -26.62 14.44
C LEU A 714 20.97 -26.67 14.32
N LYS A 715 21.49 -27.26 13.23
CA LYS A 715 22.95 -27.32 12.98
C LYS A 715 23.53 -25.94 12.73
N SER A 716 22.87 -25.13 11.90
CA SER A 716 23.32 -23.79 11.57
C SER A 716 23.17 -22.83 12.76
N PHE A 717 22.09 -22.98 13.54
CA PHE A 717 21.86 -22.23 14.77
C PHE A 717 22.86 -22.60 15.88
N GLU A 718 23.22 -23.88 16.01
CA GLU A 718 24.28 -24.35 16.92
C GLU A 718 25.63 -23.70 16.58
N LYS A 719 26.01 -23.66 15.30
CA LYS A 719 27.25 -23.00 14.84
C LYS A 719 27.29 -21.52 15.24
N LEU A 720 26.19 -20.80 15.05
CA LEU A 720 26.06 -19.39 15.47
C LEU A 720 26.18 -19.25 17.00
N THR A 721 25.42 -20.04 17.75
CA THR A 721 25.39 -19.98 19.22
C THR A 721 26.76 -20.30 19.81
N ASN A 722 27.44 -21.34 19.31
CA ASN A 722 28.77 -21.70 19.79
C ASN A 722 29.83 -20.66 19.43
N LYS A 723 29.66 -19.92 18.33
CA LYS A 723 30.52 -18.78 18.03
C LYS A 723 30.33 -17.66 19.06
N ILE A 724 29.08 -17.31 19.37
CA ILE A 724 28.75 -16.31 20.39
C ILE A 724 29.30 -16.73 21.77
N LEU A 725 29.05 -17.98 22.17
CA LEU A 725 29.52 -18.53 23.44
C LEU A 725 31.06 -18.55 23.50
N SER A 726 31.74 -18.93 22.42
CA SER A 726 33.20 -18.96 22.37
C SER A 726 33.81 -17.56 22.53
N ASP A 727 33.25 -16.55 21.87
CA ASP A 727 33.76 -15.18 21.97
C ASP A 727 33.43 -14.57 23.34
N ALA A 728 32.22 -14.81 23.86
CA ALA A 728 31.83 -14.41 25.21
C ALA A 728 32.72 -15.08 26.27
N ALA A 729 32.99 -16.38 26.14
CA ALA A 729 33.88 -17.12 27.02
C ALA A 729 35.32 -16.59 26.95
N SER A 730 35.82 -16.12 25.80
CA SER A 730 37.13 -15.47 25.70
C SER A 730 37.21 -14.20 26.56
N ASN A 731 36.15 -13.39 26.56
CA ASN A 731 36.09 -12.18 27.40
C ASN A 731 35.86 -12.51 28.88
N GLN A 732 34.96 -13.42 29.19
CA GLN A 732 34.75 -13.91 30.56
C GLN A 732 36.00 -14.58 31.12
N ASN A 733 36.78 -15.29 30.30
CA ASN A 733 38.05 -15.89 30.73
C ASN A 733 39.05 -14.82 31.16
N LYS A 734 39.12 -13.67 30.49
CA LYS A 734 39.98 -12.56 30.95
C LYS A 734 39.54 -12.03 32.30
N GLU A 735 38.25 -11.77 32.47
CA GLU A 735 37.68 -11.29 33.74
C GLU A 735 37.87 -12.30 34.87
N VAL A 736 37.62 -13.58 34.59
CA VAL A 736 37.89 -14.71 35.50
C VAL A 736 39.38 -14.78 35.81
N GLU A 737 40.28 -14.66 34.84
CA GLU A 737 41.72 -14.66 35.09
C GLU A 737 42.16 -13.46 35.94
N ASP A 738 41.56 -12.30 35.77
CA ASP A 738 41.84 -11.12 36.59
C ASP A 738 41.30 -11.28 38.02
N GLN A 739 40.10 -11.84 38.20
CA GLN A 739 39.56 -12.17 39.54
C GLN A 739 40.33 -13.31 40.20
N LEU A 740 40.84 -14.28 39.42
CA LEU A 740 41.73 -15.33 39.92
C LEU A 740 43.09 -14.78 40.39
N LYS A 741 43.51 -13.58 39.94
CA LYS A 741 44.71 -12.89 40.46
C LYS A 741 44.45 -12.17 41.79
N ALA A 742 43.21 -11.76 42.08
CA ALA A 742 42.83 -11.08 43.32
C ALA A 742 42.89 -12.03 44.54
N ASP A 743 43.27 -11.55 45.73
CA ASP A 743 43.53 -12.37 46.93
C ASP A 743 42.25 -12.83 47.67
N GLU A 744 41.24 -13.30 46.94
CA GLU A 744 39.92 -13.65 47.45
C GLU A 744 39.44 -15.04 46.95
N GLU A 745 38.46 -15.62 47.64
CA GLU A 745 37.76 -16.82 47.14
C GLU A 745 36.93 -16.46 45.92
N PHE A 746 36.98 -17.32 44.90
CA PHE A 746 36.29 -17.07 43.65
C PHE A 746 35.69 -18.36 43.09
N GLU A 747 34.48 -18.28 42.58
CA GLU A 747 33.79 -19.41 41.97
C GLU A 747 33.00 -18.92 40.74
N SER A 748 33.21 -19.56 39.59
CA SER A 748 32.54 -19.20 38.34
C SER A 748 32.26 -20.43 37.47
N TYR A 749 31.24 -20.31 36.63
CA TYR A 749 30.83 -21.31 35.66
C TYR A 749 30.83 -20.69 34.27
N LEU A 750 31.60 -21.26 33.36
CA LEU A 750 31.77 -20.78 32.00
C LEU A 750 31.12 -21.75 31.02
N VAL A 751 30.13 -21.29 30.27
CA VAL A 751 29.51 -22.10 29.20
C VAL A 751 30.47 -22.15 28.02
N ARG A 752 30.89 -23.35 27.61
CA ARG A 752 31.86 -23.54 26.54
C ARG A 752 31.19 -23.82 25.19
N ASP A 753 30.29 -24.79 25.17
CA ASP A 753 29.59 -25.23 23.96
C ASP A 753 28.19 -25.76 24.28
N MET A 754 27.29 -25.62 23.31
CA MET A 754 25.95 -26.17 23.30
C MET A 754 25.76 -27.02 22.04
N GLY A 755 25.13 -28.19 22.17
CA GLY A 755 24.72 -29.05 21.08
C GLY A 755 23.21 -29.15 21.02
N LEU A 756 22.62 -29.02 19.82
CA LEU A 756 21.18 -29.09 19.60
C LEU A 756 20.85 -30.12 18.52
N SER A 757 19.99 -31.09 18.83
CA SER A 757 19.59 -32.10 17.84
C SER A 757 18.18 -32.62 18.07
N VAL A 758 17.48 -32.99 17.00
CA VAL A 758 16.23 -33.72 17.10
C VAL A 758 16.56 -35.21 17.27
N VAL A 759 16.29 -35.74 18.46
CA VAL A 759 16.57 -37.15 18.81
C VAL A 759 15.59 -38.08 18.11
N ARG A 760 14.32 -37.66 18.07
CA ARG A 760 13.20 -38.26 17.33
C ARG A 760 12.13 -37.18 17.17
N ASP A 761 11.18 -37.39 16.28
CA ASP A 761 10.11 -36.42 16.06
C ASP A 761 9.40 -36.08 17.39
N GLY A 762 9.26 -34.77 17.66
CA GLY A 762 8.71 -34.22 18.91
C GLY A 762 9.66 -34.19 20.12
N VAL A 763 10.91 -34.67 20.01
CA VAL A 763 11.91 -34.66 21.11
C VAL A 763 13.20 -33.95 20.71
N LEU A 764 13.47 -32.84 21.41
CA LEU A 764 14.70 -32.05 21.29
C LEU A 764 15.74 -32.53 22.31
N GLY A 765 16.94 -32.82 21.83
CA GLY A 765 18.13 -33.07 22.64
C GLY A 765 18.96 -31.79 22.76
N VAL A 766 19.32 -31.43 23.99
CA VAL A 766 20.21 -30.31 24.31
C VAL A 766 21.39 -30.83 25.10
N ASN A 767 22.60 -30.54 24.64
CA ASN A 767 23.83 -30.83 25.33
C ASN A 767 24.52 -29.51 25.67
N ILE A 768 24.97 -29.32 26.90
CA ILE A 768 25.70 -28.11 27.33
C ILE A 768 26.98 -28.57 28.02
N THR A 769 28.10 -28.02 27.59
CA THR A 769 29.40 -28.22 28.24
C THR A 769 29.75 -26.95 29.00
N LEU A 770 29.98 -27.08 30.31
CA LEU A 770 30.33 -26.01 31.24
C LEU A 770 31.73 -26.27 31.80
N THR A 771 32.49 -25.22 32.05
CA THR A 771 33.73 -25.27 32.82
C THR A 771 33.49 -24.56 34.15
N HIS A 772 33.55 -25.32 35.24
CA HIS A 772 33.52 -24.81 36.61
C HIS A 772 34.94 -24.45 37.03
N VAL A 773 35.11 -23.22 37.51
CA VAL A 773 36.39 -22.69 37.99
C VAL A 773 36.21 -22.28 39.44
N LYS A 774 37.03 -22.83 40.34
CA LYS A 774 36.97 -22.52 41.77
C LYS A 774 38.35 -22.23 42.35
N LYS A 775 38.51 -21.07 42.95
CA LYS A 775 39.65 -20.65 43.76
C LYS A 775 39.23 -20.67 45.23
N SER A 776 39.85 -21.54 46.02
CA SER A 776 39.50 -21.71 47.44
C SER A 776 40.73 -21.60 48.32
N LYS A 777 40.58 -21.08 49.55
CA LYS A 777 41.70 -20.93 50.47
C LYS A 777 42.08 -22.29 51.05
N ARG A 778 43.35 -22.70 50.91
CA ARG A 778 43.82 -23.94 51.55
C ARG A 778 43.69 -23.84 53.07
N SER A 779 43.01 -24.81 53.67
CA SER A 779 42.85 -24.84 55.13
C SER A 779 44.21 -24.94 55.84
N TRP A 780 44.29 -24.36 57.04
CA TRP A 780 45.54 -24.15 57.78
C TRP A 780 46.24 -25.45 58.23
N TYR A 781 45.52 -26.57 58.26
CA TYR A 781 46.05 -27.90 58.58
C TYR A 781 46.51 -28.73 57.36
N ASN A 782 46.46 -28.18 56.14
CA ASN A 782 46.90 -28.91 54.95
C ASN A 782 48.42 -28.68 54.69
N PRO A 783 49.29 -29.69 54.83
CA PRO A 783 50.75 -29.54 54.73
C PRO A 783 51.25 -29.07 53.34
N SER A 784 50.42 -29.21 52.30
CA SER A 784 50.70 -28.67 50.96
C SER A 784 50.64 -27.14 50.88
N ARG A 785 50.17 -26.45 51.92
CA ARG A 785 50.16 -24.97 52.05
C ARG A 785 51.55 -24.38 52.30
N TRP A 786 52.53 -25.18 52.76
CA TRP A 786 53.91 -24.73 53.01
C TRP A 786 54.84 -24.87 51.80
N PHE A 787 54.41 -25.58 50.74
CA PHE A 787 55.22 -25.86 49.54
C PHE A 787 54.47 -25.64 48.21
N GLY A 788 53.26 -25.05 48.23
CA GLY A 788 52.48 -24.75 47.03
C GLY A 788 51.53 -23.57 47.23
N ASP A 789 50.84 -23.16 46.18
CA ASP A 789 50.02 -21.94 46.17
C ASP A 789 48.98 -21.91 47.30
N THR A 790 48.83 -20.74 47.94
CA THR A 790 47.87 -20.49 49.03
C THR A 790 46.42 -20.62 48.55
N TRP A 791 46.23 -20.47 47.23
CA TRP A 791 44.97 -20.46 46.52
C TRP A 791 45.00 -21.43 45.33
N PRO A 792 44.76 -22.73 45.53
CA PRO A 792 44.56 -23.65 44.42
C PRO A 792 43.36 -23.23 43.57
N ILE A 793 43.52 -23.34 42.25
CA ILE A 793 42.48 -23.11 41.26
C ILE A 793 42.09 -24.48 40.67
N ASP A 794 40.88 -24.92 40.95
CA ASP A 794 40.31 -26.14 40.38
C ASP A 794 39.48 -25.78 39.14
N ARG A 795 39.78 -26.41 38.00
CA ARG A 795 38.99 -26.31 36.77
C ARG A 795 38.37 -27.67 36.45
N LYS A 796 37.05 -27.75 36.38
CA LYS A 796 36.30 -28.99 36.10
C LYS A 796 35.39 -28.81 34.90
N THR A 797 35.31 -29.81 34.02
CA THR A 797 34.36 -29.80 32.90
C THR A 797 33.12 -30.62 33.26
N LEU A 798 31.95 -29.99 33.14
CA LEU A 798 30.64 -30.56 33.38
C LEU A 798 29.90 -30.63 32.05
N SER A 799 29.46 -31.82 31.63
CA SER A 799 28.61 -31.99 30.45
C SER A 799 27.21 -32.39 30.88
N LEU A 800 26.22 -31.56 30.55
CA LEU A 800 24.81 -31.79 30.81
C LEU A 800 24.12 -32.14 29.48
N SER A 801 23.46 -33.29 29.38
CA SER A 801 22.57 -33.63 28.27
C SER A 801 21.13 -33.80 28.76
N ALA A 802 20.18 -33.26 28.01
CA ALA A 802 18.76 -33.30 28.32
C ALA A 802 17.95 -33.68 27.09
N GLN A 803 16.95 -34.55 27.25
CA GLN A 803 15.93 -34.83 26.23
C GLN A 803 14.58 -34.26 26.66
N MET A 804 14.00 -33.46 25.78
CA MET A 804 12.83 -32.63 26.09
C MET A 804 11.76 -32.92 25.03
N ALA A 805 10.62 -33.44 25.48
CA ALA A 805 9.45 -33.56 24.62
C ALA A 805 8.70 -32.23 24.64
N LEU A 806 8.44 -31.69 23.44
CA LEU A 806 7.76 -30.41 23.28
C LEU A 806 6.43 -30.62 22.54
N SER A 807 5.36 -30.02 23.03
CA SER A 807 4.07 -29.98 22.33
C SER A 807 3.31 -28.69 22.63
N VAL A 808 2.36 -28.34 21.78
CA VAL A 808 1.41 -27.25 22.04
C VAL A 808 0.10 -27.89 22.49
N GLU A 809 -0.42 -27.45 23.64
CA GLU A 809 -1.60 -28.00 24.29
C GLU A 809 -2.60 -26.89 24.61
N ALA A 810 -3.90 -27.21 24.70
CA ALA A 810 -4.92 -26.25 25.09
C ALA A 810 -4.87 -25.94 26.61
N VAL A 811 -5.07 -24.68 26.99
CA VAL A 811 -5.19 -24.23 28.39
C VAL A 811 -6.32 -24.96 29.10
N SER A 812 -7.43 -25.25 28.41
CA SER A 812 -8.60 -25.95 28.96
C SER A 812 -8.24 -27.30 29.60
N LYS A 813 -7.20 -27.99 29.10
CA LYS A 813 -6.71 -29.25 29.67
C LYS A 813 -6.10 -29.09 31.06
N TYR A 814 -5.58 -27.91 31.39
CA TYR A 814 -4.82 -27.64 32.61
C TYR A 814 -5.45 -26.61 33.55
N LYS A 815 -6.45 -25.86 33.09
CA LYS A 815 -7.02 -24.69 33.79
C LYS A 815 -7.46 -24.98 35.22
N ASP A 816 -8.00 -26.17 35.49
CA ASP A 816 -8.48 -26.56 36.83
C ASP A 816 -7.36 -27.10 37.74
N GLN A 817 -6.22 -27.47 37.16
CA GLN A 817 -5.07 -28.06 37.87
C GLN A 817 -4.02 -26.99 38.21
N ILE A 818 -3.96 -25.91 37.43
CA ILE A 818 -3.07 -24.77 37.66
C ILE A 818 -3.81 -23.72 38.50
N LYS A 819 -3.43 -23.57 39.76
CA LYS A 819 -3.93 -22.47 40.59
C LYS A 819 -3.18 -21.17 40.26
N LEU A 820 -3.82 -20.27 39.52
CA LEU A 820 -3.36 -18.89 39.37
C LEU A 820 -3.63 -18.07 40.64
N SER A 821 -2.90 -16.97 40.83
CA SER A 821 -3.22 -15.99 41.86
C SER A 821 -4.60 -15.33 41.54
N PRO A 822 -5.36 -14.84 42.54
CA PRO A 822 -6.75 -14.40 42.35
C PRO A 822 -6.96 -13.32 41.27
N ASN A 823 -5.96 -12.48 41.04
CA ASN A 823 -6.03 -11.36 40.11
C ASN A 823 -5.30 -11.63 38.79
N GLU A 824 -4.88 -12.87 38.56
CA GLU A 824 -4.10 -13.23 37.38
C GLU A 824 -4.88 -14.02 36.35
N VAL A 825 -4.49 -13.84 35.09
CA VAL A 825 -5.22 -14.33 33.92
C VAL A 825 -4.32 -15.06 32.94
N PHE A 826 -4.91 -16.01 32.23
CA PHE A 826 -4.36 -16.52 30.98
C PHE A 826 -4.71 -15.53 29.87
N LEU A 827 -3.72 -15.13 29.06
CA LEU A 827 -3.95 -14.22 27.92
C LEU A 827 -4.12 -14.98 26.60
N GLY A 828 -3.69 -16.25 26.54
CA GLY A 828 -3.92 -17.13 25.39
C GLY A 828 -4.65 -18.42 25.78
N ASP A 829 -5.05 -19.19 24.76
CA ASP A 829 -5.70 -20.50 24.92
C ASP A 829 -4.72 -21.67 24.76
N GLU A 830 -3.44 -21.38 24.53
CA GLU A 830 -2.38 -22.35 24.27
C GLU A 830 -1.29 -22.31 25.31
N LEU A 831 -0.70 -23.48 25.53
CA LEU A 831 0.46 -23.69 26.37
C LEU A 831 1.48 -24.51 25.60
N LEU A 832 2.71 -24.04 25.57
CA LEU A 832 3.85 -24.85 25.18
C LEU A 832 4.20 -25.77 26.35
N ARG A 833 3.90 -27.06 26.19
CA ARG A 833 4.30 -28.10 27.13
C ARG A 833 5.76 -28.45 26.93
N PHE A 834 6.52 -28.37 28.01
CA PHE A 834 7.89 -28.78 28.13
C PHE A 834 7.99 -29.96 29.11
N ASP A 835 8.23 -31.16 28.58
CA ASP A 835 8.34 -32.39 29.35
C ASP A 835 9.76 -32.96 29.28
N LEU A 836 10.50 -32.78 30.37
CA LEU A 836 11.84 -33.34 30.53
C LEU A 836 11.78 -34.87 30.67
N ARG A 837 12.27 -35.58 29.65
CA ARG A 837 12.24 -37.05 29.56
C ARG A 837 13.45 -37.70 30.21
N GLU A 838 14.62 -37.14 29.96
CA GLU A 838 15.90 -37.69 30.42
C GLU A 838 16.89 -36.56 30.68
N VAL A 839 17.68 -36.68 31.75
CA VAL A 839 18.85 -35.82 32.00
C VAL A 839 20.04 -36.68 32.35
N LYS A 840 21.19 -36.37 31.78
CA LYS A 840 22.49 -36.94 32.15
C LYS A 840 23.45 -35.79 32.45
N ALA A 841 24.12 -35.87 33.58
CA ALA A 841 25.22 -34.98 33.92
C ALA A 841 26.46 -35.84 34.11
N ASN A 842 27.55 -35.47 33.43
CA ASN A 842 28.86 -36.12 33.56
C ASN A 842 29.88 -35.06 34.00
N ALA A 843 30.72 -35.41 34.97
CA ALA A 843 31.83 -34.57 35.42
C ALA A 843 33.16 -35.32 35.19
N ASN A 844 34.14 -34.67 34.55
CA ASN A 844 35.47 -35.24 34.35
C ASN A 844 36.49 -34.50 35.24
N GLY A 845 37.13 -35.19 36.20
CA GLY A 845 38.15 -34.67 37.13
C GLY A 845 38.32 -35.53 38.41
N ASP A 846 39.33 -35.23 39.24
CA ASP A 846 39.60 -35.97 40.48
C ASP A 846 38.47 -35.83 41.52
N LEU A 847 38.12 -36.98 42.12
CA LEU A 847 36.86 -37.29 42.80
C LEU A 847 36.64 -36.55 44.13
N SER A 848 35.75 -35.57 44.12
CA SER A 848 35.18 -34.90 45.30
C SER A 848 33.75 -35.37 45.60
N VAL A 849 33.19 -34.98 46.76
CA VAL A 849 31.80 -35.30 47.17
C VAL A 849 30.75 -34.75 46.17
N LEU A 850 31.07 -33.66 45.49
CA LEU A 850 30.22 -33.05 44.46
C LEU A 850 30.07 -33.97 43.23
N ASP A 851 31.14 -34.69 42.85
CA ASP A 851 31.13 -35.62 41.71
C ASP A 851 30.24 -36.85 41.99
N ARG A 852 30.08 -37.24 43.26
CA ARG A 852 29.14 -38.31 43.64
C ARG A 852 27.68 -37.85 43.58
N ALA A 853 27.39 -36.60 43.94
CA ALA A 853 26.05 -36.02 43.85
C ALA A 853 25.64 -35.76 42.38
N VAL A 854 26.58 -35.30 41.54
CA VAL A 854 26.37 -35.13 40.08
C VAL A 854 26.21 -36.49 39.39
N ASN A 855 27.00 -37.50 39.74
CA ASN A 855 26.85 -38.87 39.21
C ASN A 855 25.59 -39.60 39.73
N LEU A 856 25.03 -39.21 40.89
CA LEU A 856 23.71 -39.69 41.37
C LEU A 856 22.54 -39.15 40.53
N VAL A 857 22.72 -38.01 39.85
CA VAL A 857 21.79 -37.43 38.86
C VAL A 857 22.13 -37.91 37.43
N GLY A 858 23.31 -38.52 37.24
CA GLY A 858 23.81 -39.03 35.96
C GLY A 858 23.01 -40.24 35.44
N GLY A 859 21.98 -39.98 34.63
CA GLY A 859 21.21 -41.02 33.93
C GLY A 859 19.77 -41.17 34.37
N LEU A 860 19.15 -40.13 34.95
CA LEU A 860 17.75 -40.20 35.36
C LEU A 860 16.82 -40.16 34.14
N ASN A 861 16.19 -41.30 33.85
CA ASN A 861 15.03 -41.39 32.96
C ASN A 861 13.76 -41.16 33.78
N PHE A 862 13.10 -40.03 33.55
CA PHE A 862 11.91 -39.61 34.28
C PHE A 862 10.64 -40.38 33.87
N GLY A 863 10.68 -41.11 32.76
CA GLY A 863 9.56 -41.92 32.27
C GLY A 863 9.34 -43.22 33.05
N SER A 864 10.40 -43.92 33.45
CA SER A 864 10.36 -45.31 33.95
C SER A 864 10.51 -45.48 35.46
N SER A 865 11.07 -44.49 36.18
CA SER A 865 11.35 -44.60 37.63
C SER A 865 10.41 -43.75 38.50
N THR A 866 9.75 -44.39 39.47
CA THR A 866 8.87 -43.75 40.46
C THR A 866 9.61 -42.74 41.35
N ILE A 867 10.89 -43.00 41.64
CA ILE A 867 11.74 -42.10 42.44
C ILE A 867 12.13 -40.87 41.60
N ALA A 868 12.50 -41.07 40.34
CA ALA A 868 12.83 -39.98 39.42
C ALA A 868 11.63 -39.03 39.21
N ARG A 869 10.41 -39.57 39.07
CA ARG A 869 9.18 -38.78 38.94
C ARG A 869 8.88 -37.94 40.19
N LYS A 870 9.14 -38.47 41.39
CA LYS A 870 9.03 -37.72 42.65
C LYS A 870 10.09 -36.61 42.75
N LEU A 871 11.31 -36.87 42.30
CA LEU A 871 12.37 -35.86 42.26
C LEU A 871 12.04 -34.72 41.29
N LYS A 872 11.52 -35.06 40.09
CA LYS A 872 11.01 -34.09 39.12
C LYS A 872 9.96 -33.17 39.73
N LYS A 873 8.99 -33.75 40.46
CA LYS A 873 7.96 -33.00 41.23
C LYS A 873 8.57 -32.00 42.21
N ILE A 874 9.62 -32.38 42.94
CA ILE A 874 10.27 -31.52 43.94
C ILE A 874 10.99 -30.36 43.25
N ILE A 875 11.77 -30.64 42.19
CA ILE A 875 12.50 -29.63 41.42
C ILE A 875 11.52 -28.62 40.79
N LEU A 876 10.44 -29.12 40.18
CA LEU A 876 9.40 -28.29 39.60
C LEU A 876 8.70 -27.44 40.66
N LYS A 877 8.34 -27.99 41.82
CA LYS A 877 7.76 -27.22 42.94
C LYS A 877 8.69 -26.13 43.46
N PHE A 878 9.99 -26.37 43.48
CA PHE A 878 10.97 -25.36 43.84
C PHE A 878 11.05 -24.25 42.77
N ALA A 879 11.15 -24.61 41.50
CA ALA A 879 11.14 -23.66 40.38
C ALA A 879 9.84 -22.84 40.32
N ALA A 880 8.70 -23.44 40.68
CA ALA A 880 7.40 -22.77 40.73
C ALA A 880 7.38 -21.58 41.70
N GLY A 881 8.07 -21.69 42.84
CA GLY A 881 8.17 -20.61 43.82
C GLY A 881 8.85 -19.36 43.27
N TYR A 882 9.84 -19.53 42.38
CA TYR A 882 10.58 -18.42 41.78
C TYR A 882 9.94 -17.88 40.50
N LEU A 883 9.31 -18.75 39.70
CA LEU A 883 8.80 -18.38 38.36
C LEU A 883 7.34 -17.94 38.36
N ASN A 884 6.56 -18.33 39.38
CA ASN A 884 5.15 -18.00 39.51
C ASN A 884 4.78 -17.71 40.98
N GLU A 885 5.47 -16.71 41.55
CA GLU A 885 5.33 -16.26 42.94
C GLU A 885 3.85 -15.98 43.27
N LYS A 886 3.42 -16.33 44.50
CA LYS A 886 2.02 -16.14 44.92
C LYS A 886 1.73 -14.74 45.46
N ASP A 887 2.77 -13.97 45.75
CA ASP A 887 2.65 -12.56 46.15
C ASP A 887 2.09 -11.74 45.00
N ALA A 888 0.93 -11.10 45.22
CA ALA A 888 0.21 -10.32 44.22
C ALA A 888 1.05 -9.18 43.61
N ASN A 889 2.04 -8.64 44.32
CA ASN A 889 2.88 -7.54 43.86
C ASN A 889 4.06 -7.98 42.98
N LYS A 890 4.53 -9.23 43.14
CA LYS A 890 5.64 -9.81 42.36
C LYS A 890 5.14 -10.65 41.19
N ASN A 891 3.99 -11.26 41.38
CA ASN A 891 3.33 -12.11 40.41
C ASN A 891 3.00 -11.35 39.12
N GLY A 892 3.53 -11.81 37.98
CA GLY A 892 3.35 -11.18 36.67
C GLY A 892 4.35 -10.07 36.33
N ASN A 893 5.37 -9.85 37.19
CA ASN A 893 6.50 -8.92 37.03
C ASN A 893 7.85 -9.64 37.27
N THR A 894 7.98 -10.90 36.86
CA THR A 894 9.16 -11.71 37.13
C THR A 894 10.36 -11.20 36.33
N VAL A 895 11.40 -10.78 37.03
CA VAL A 895 12.69 -10.35 36.43
C VAL A 895 13.72 -11.45 36.62
N LEU A 896 14.37 -11.86 35.54
CA LEU A 896 15.47 -12.83 35.54
C LEU A 896 16.67 -12.22 34.82
N GLY A 897 17.77 -12.00 35.56
CA GLY A 897 19.00 -11.43 34.99
C GLY A 897 18.80 -10.06 34.34
N GLY A 898 17.94 -9.21 34.91
CA GLY A 898 17.58 -7.89 34.35
C GLY A 898 16.50 -7.92 33.27
N VAL A 899 16.06 -9.11 32.81
CA VAL A 899 15.02 -9.24 31.79
C VAL A 899 13.65 -9.45 32.44
N HIS A 900 12.69 -8.58 32.09
CA HIS A 900 11.28 -8.71 32.46
C HIS A 900 10.61 -9.86 31.68
N LEU A 901 10.72 -11.09 32.20
CA LEU A 901 10.29 -12.32 31.52
C LEU A 901 8.82 -12.28 31.09
N ASN A 902 7.95 -11.76 31.96
CA ASN A 902 6.51 -11.69 31.72
C ASN A 902 6.11 -10.76 30.56
N MET A 903 6.99 -9.90 30.05
CA MET A 903 6.70 -9.18 28.80
C MET A 903 6.62 -10.13 27.59
N TYR A 904 7.25 -11.31 27.67
CA TYR A 904 7.37 -12.24 26.54
C TYR A 904 6.66 -13.57 26.79
N ALA A 905 6.81 -14.12 27.99
CA ALA A 905 6.26 -15.42 28.31
C ALA A 905 6.01 -15.58 29.81
N LYS A 906 5.06 -16.45 30.14
CA LYS A 906 4.77 -16.85 31.49
C LYS A 906 5.02 -18.34 31.67
N ILE A 907 5.84 -18.67 32.66
CA ILE A 907 6.16 -20.04 33.00
C ILE A 907 5.21 -20.50 34.12
N LEU A 908 4.46 -21.55 33.82
CA LEU A 908 3.54 -22.21 34.72
C LEU A 908 4.08 -23.59 35.04
N VAL A 909 3.92 -24.01 36.28
CA VAL A 909 4.40 -25.33 36.72
C VAL A 909 3.21 -26.23 36.98
N HIS A 910 3.21 -27.37 36.30
CA HIS A 910 2.34 -28.51 36.59
C HIS A 910 3.14 -29.58 37.35
N ASP A 911 2.45 -30.55 37.95
CA ASP A 911 3.08 -31.58 38.78
C ASP A 911 4.24 -32.31 38.06
N GLU A 912 4.18 -32.52 36.75
CA GLU A 912 5.20 -33.27 36.02
C GLU A 912 5.80 -32.56 34.81
N GLU A 913 5.43 -31.30 34.56
CA GLU A 913 5.83 -30.57 33.36
C GLU A 913 5.85 -29.05 33.57
N LEU A 914 6.65 -28.38 32.74
CA LEU A 914 6.62 -26.93 32.62
C LEU A 914 5.70 -26.57 31.47
N LEU A 915 4.87 -25.56 31.69
CA LEU A 915 3.90 -25.06 30.71
C LEU A 915 4.23 -23.60 30.48
N ILE A 916 4.57 -23.22 29.24
CA ILE A 916 4.92 -21.85 28.90
C ILE A 916 3.78 -21.25 28.11
N GLN A 917 3.20 -20.17 28.61
CA GLN A 917 2.26 -19.35 27.84
C GLN A 917 3.03 -18.18 27.23
N LEU A 918 3.00 -18.04 25.90
CA LEU A 918 3.54 -16.84 25.25
C LEU A 918 2.62 -15.65 25.52
N ASN A 919 3.20 -14.47 25.71
CA ASN A 919 2.43 -13.23 25.75
C ASN A 919 1.91 -12.95 24.32
N PRO A 920 0.59 -12.85 24.09
CA PRO A 920 0.05 -12.63 22.75
C PRO A 920 0.60 -11.35 22.09
N HIS A 921 0.91 -10.31 22.88
CA HIS A 921 1.47 -9.04 22.38
C HIS A 921 3.00 -9.04 22.22
N MET A 922 3.68 -10.19 22.35
CA MET A 922 5.15 -10.24 22.30
C MET A 922 5.76 -9.77 20.97
N MET A 923 4.97 -9.71 19.89
CA MET A 923 5.39 -9.27 18.55
C MET A 923 5.05 -7.81 18.26
N GLY A 924 4.43 -7.09 19.20
CA GLY A 924 4.06 -5.68 19.07
C GLY A 924 2.56 -5.43 19.17
N VAL A 925 2.16 -4.17 18.94
CA VAL A 925 0.79 -3.67 19.14
C VAL A 925 -0.15 -4.07 17.99
N ALA A 926 0.41 -4.33 16.81
CA ALA A 926 -0.37 -4.50 15.58
C ALA A 926 -1.21 -5.78 15.55
N PHE A 927 -0.72 -6.86 16.16
CA PHE A 927 -1.39 -8.14 16.18
C PHE A 927 -0.99 -8.96 17.41
N ASP A 928 -1.96 -9.72 17.91
CA ASP A 928 -1.73 -10.77 18.89
C ASP A 928 -1.26 -12.03 18.15
N VAL A 929 -0.35 -12.79 18.75
CA VAL A 929 0.11 -14.07 18.21
C VAL A 929 -0.34 -15.24 19.07
N LYS A 930 -0.74 -16.31 18.39
CA LYS A 930 -1.26 -17.54 18.97
C LYS A 930 -0.50 -18.73 18.43
N LEU A 931 -0.10 -19.66 19.29
CA LEU A 931 0.53 -20.91 18.83
C LEU A 931 -0.49 -21.80 18.13
N LEU A 932 -0.12 -22.40 17.00
CA LEU A 932 -0.95 -23.45 16.41
C LEU A 932 -0.73 -24.78 17.13
N GLN A 933 -1.84 -25.43 17.49
CA GLN A 933 -1.80 -26.79 18.02
C GLN A 933 -1.36 -27.78 16.93
N GLY A 934 -0.69 -28.86 17.34
CA GLY A 934 -0.19 -29.89 16.42
C GLY A 934 -1.31 -30.55 15.61
N HIS A 935 -1.35 -30.33 14.30
CA HIS A 935 -2.29 -31.01 13.39
C HIS A 935 -1.68 -31.15 11.99
N ASN A 936 -2.23 -32.06 11.18
CA ASN A 936 -1.83 -32.22 9.78
C ASN A 936 -2.84 -31.51 8.87
N HIS A 937 -2.35 -30.63 7.99
CA HIS A 937 -3.14 -29.97 6.95
C HIS A 937 -2.61 -30.41 5.58
N ASN A 938 -3.42 -31.11 4.79
CA ASN A 938 -3.04 -31.61 3.45
C ASN A 938 -1.66 -32.32 3.41
N GLY A 939 -1.35 -33.12 4.43
CA GLY A 939 -0.09 -33.87 4.55
C GLY A 939 1.12 -33.06 5.05
N LYS A 940 0.93 -31.79 5.46
CA LYS A 940 1.96 -30.98 6.13
C LYS A 940 1.62 -30.84 7.62
N ALA A 941 2.58 -31.19 8.48
CA ALA A 941 2.44 -31.00 9.92
C ALA A 941 2.54 -29.49 10.25
N LEU A 942 1.59 -29.01 11.03
CA LEU A 942 1.50 -27.62 11.51
C LEU A 942 1.59 -27.57 13.04
N GLY A 943 2.04 -26.43 13.55
CA GLY A 943 2.17 -26.15 14.98
C GLY A 943 3.64 -26.17 15.41
N LEU A 944 3.94 -26.84 16.52
CA LEU A 944 5.32 -27.11 16.91
C LEU A 944 5.78 -28.44 16.31
N THR A 945 6.74 -28.38 15.40
CA THR A 945 7.28 -29.55 14.71
C THR A 945 8.77 -29.69 14.97
N LEU A 946 9.23 -30.92 15.20
CA LEU A 946 10.64 -31.26 15.30
C LEU A 946 10.88 -32.39 14.31
N ASN A 947 11.70 -32.15 13.28
CA ASN A 947 11.94 -33.10 12.20
C ASN A 947 13.33 -33.73 12.33
N GLN A 948 13.36 -35.04 12.60
CA GLN A 948 14.63 -35.75 12.79
C GLN A 948 15.49 -35.81 11.51
N GLN A 949 14.88 -36.05 10.36
CA GLN A 949 15.62 -36.21 9.10
C GLN A 949 16.30 -34.90 8.66
N LYS A 950 15.58 -33.78 8.80
CA LYS A 950 16.05 -32.45 8.42
C LYS A 950 16.85 -31.77 9.53
N GLN A 951 16.74 -32.23 10.78
CA GLN A 951 17.28 -31.57 11.98
C GLN A 951 16.79 -30.12 12.11
N ARG A 952 15.46 -29.94 11.98
CA ARG A 952 14.79 -28.63 12.00
C ARG A 952 13.71 -28.56 13.08
N MET A 953 13.53 -27.38 13.64
CA MET A 953 12.44 -27.02 14.55
C MET A 953 11.52 -25.99 13.89
N GLY A 954 10.24 -26.33 13.72
CA GLY A 954 9.22 -25.44 13.19
C GLY A 954 8.27 -24.96 14.29
N VAL A 955 7.93 -23.67 14.29
CA VAL A 955 6.90 -23.07 15.14
C VAL A 955 5.95 -22.30 14.25
N ASP A 956 4.70 -22.77 14.17
CA ASP A 956 3.64 -22.07 13.45
C ASP A 956 2.73 -21.30 14.40
N LEU A 957 2.42 -20.06 14.00
CA LEU A 957 1.59 -19.11 14.73
C LEU A 957 0.44 -18.64 13.83
N GLN A 958 -0.67 -18.31 14.47
CA GLN A 958 -1.78 -17.55 13.89
C GLN A 958 -1.71 -16.11 14.41
N THR A 959 -2.06 -15.14 13.55
CA THR A 959 -2.13 -13.73 13.90
C THR A 959 -3.57 -13.29 14.10
N ILE A 960 -3.80 -12.45 15.11
CA ILE A 960 -5.08 -11.83 15.41
C ILE A 960 -4.88 -10.32 15.33
N GLY A 961 -5.49 -9.67 14.34
CA GLY A 961 -5.29 -8.24 14.11
C GLY A 961 -6.03 -7.38 15.13
N ASN A 962 -5.31 -6.49 15.79
CA ASN A 962 -5.90 -5.50 16.70
C ASN A 962 -6.56 -4.36 15.91
N LEU A 963 -7.48 -3.61 16.55
CA LEU A 963 -8.06 -2.41 15.95
C LEU A 963 -7.00 -1.32 15.79
N ALA A 964 -6.70 -0.94 14.54
CA ALA A 964 -5.76 0.15 14.24
C ALA A 964 -6.32 1.51 14.71
N ALA A 965 -5.45 2.49 14.97
CA ALA A 965 -5.90 3.80 15.47
C ALA A 965 -6.83 4.50 14.46
N VAL A 966 -6.53 4.43 13.15
CA VAL A 966 -7.42 4.93 12.09
C VAL A 966 -8.82 4.30 12.16
N ASP A 967 -8.90 2.99 12.40
CA ASP A 967 -10.18 2.26 12.43
C ASP A 967 -10.96 2.56 13.72
N LYS A 968 -10.27 2.72 14.87
CA LYS A 968 -10.87 3.24 16.12
C LYS A 968 -11.41 4.66 15.90
N ALA A 969 -10.64 5.52 15.24
CA ALA A 969 -11.02 6.90 14.94
C ALA A 969 -12.22 7.00 13.99
N GLU A 970 -12.29 6.14 12.97
CA GLU A 970 -13.44 6.05 12.07
C GLU A 970 -14.71 5.66 12.83
N LEU A 971 -14.64 4.66 13.73
CA LEU A 971 -15.78 4.28 14.56
C LEU A 971 -16.19 5.39 15.54
N ALA A 972 -15.23 6.09 16.14
CA ALA A 972 -15.50 7.26 16.98
C ALA A 972 -16.09 8.44 16.18
N TRP A 973 -15.69 8.61 14.92
CA TRP A 973 -16.28 9.58 14.00
C TRP A 973 -17.72 9.22 13.67
N VAL A 974 -18.03 7.95 13.39
CA VAL A 974 -19.42 7.48 13.19
C VAL A 974 -20.28 7.78 14.43
N MET A 975 -19.73 7.60 15.64
CA MET A 975 -20.40 7.94 16.89
C MET A 975 -20.72 9.45 16.99
N ASP A 976 -19.74 10.31 16.71
CA ASP A 976 -19.87 11.78 16.80
C ASP A 976 -20.78 12.35 15.70
N GLU A 977 -20.65 11.86 14.46
CA GLU A 977 -21.51 12.26 13.35
C GLU A 977 -22.95 11.79 13.51
N SER A 978 -23.18 10.62 14.11
CA SER A 978 -24.55 10.21 14.48
C SER A 978 -25.18 11.24 15.41
N MET A 979 -24.47 11.70 16.45
CA MET A 979 -24.99 12.73 17.36
C MET A 979 -25.32 14.04 16.61
N LYS A 980 -24.40 14.51 15.77
CA LYS A 980 -24.59 15.76 15.00
C LYS A 980 -25.72 15.65 13.99
N LEU A 981 -25.83 14.53 13.29
CA LEU A 981 -26.82 14.30 12.24
C LEU A 981 -28.25 14.30 12.81
N PHE A 982 -28.48 13.68 13.96
CA PHE A 982 -29.80 13.60 14.60
C PHE A 982 -30.16 14.83 15.44
N ALA A 983 -29.18 15.63 15.89
CA ALA A 983 -29.41 16.78 16.77
C ALA A 983 -30.46 17.79 16.25
N PRO A 984 -30.46 18.23 14.97
CA PRO A 984 -31.45 19.19 14.47
C PRO A 984 -32.90 18.69 14.52
N TYR A 985 -33.10 17.37 14.51
CA TYR A 985 -34.40 16.71 14.57
C TYR A 985 -34.82 16.48 16.04
N LEU A 986 -33.88 16.06 16.89
CA LEU A 986 -34.10 15.87 18.33
C LEU A 986 -34.33 17.19 19.07
N GLN A 987 -33.80 18.31 18.59
CA GLN A 987 -33.99 19.64 19.19
C GLN A 987 -35.26 20.37 18.71
N GLU A 988 -35.85 19.96 17.57
CA GLU A 988 -37.02 20.62 16.99
C GLU A 988 -38.28 20.47 17.87
N ARG A 989 -38.85 21.57 18.35
CA ARG A 989 -40.00 21.52 19.28
C ARG A 989 -41.34 21.56 18.55
N ASN A 990 -41.38 22.06 17.31
CA ASN A 990 -42.60 22.17 16.53
C ASN A 990 -42.89 20.88 15.73
N PRO A 991 -44.02 20.19 15.96
CA PRO A 991 -44.34 18.94 15.27
C PRO A 991 -44.41 19.09 13.74
N GLN A 992 -45.01 20.16 13.22
CA GLN A 992 -45.16 20.38 11.78
C GLN A 992 -43.81 20.70 11.12
N ALA A 993 -42.94 21.45 11.80
CA ALA A 993 -41.59 21.69 11.34
C ALA A 993 -40.74 20.40 11.32
N LEU A 994 -40.95 19.51 12.29
CA LEU A 994 -40.28 18.21 12.34
C LEU A 994 -40.74 17.30 11.20
N VAL A 995 -42.04 17.20 10.92
CA VAL A 995 -42.59 16.46 9.77
C VAL A 995 -41.99 16.99 8.46
N ALA A 996 -41.98 18.31 8.27
CA ALA A 996 -41.42 18.93 7.07
C ALA A 996 -39.91 18.66 6.89
N LYS A 997 -39.15 18.59 7.98
CA LYS A 997 -37.71 18.22 7.95
C LYS A 997 -37.53 16.74 7.62
N LEU A 998 -38.29 15.84 8.27
CA LEU A 998 -38.17 14.40 8.08
C LEU A 998 -38.57 13.97 6.67
N ASN A 999 -39.63 14.55 6.11
CA ASN A 999 -40.09 14.23 4.75
C ASN A 999 -39.13 14.70 3.63
N ARG A 1000 -38.03 15.39 3.95
CA ARG A 1000 -36.93 15.67 3.01
C ARG A 1000 -35.98 14.49 2.80
N LEU A 1001 -36.12 13.40 3.57
CA LEU A 1001 -35.31 12.17 3.53
C LEU A 1001 -33.81 12.33 3.81
N GLU A 1002 -33.28 13.56 3.91
CA GLU A 1002 -31.84 13.81 4.10
C GLU A 1002 -31.24 13.07 5.31
N LEU A 1003 -31.95 13.03 6.45
CA LEU A 1003 -31.53 12.25 7.62
C LEU A 1003 -31.39 10.77 7.30
N PHE A 1004 -32.42 10.21 6.66
CA PHE A 1004 -32.51 8.78 6.41
C PHE A 1004 -31.49 8.35 5.34
N ASP A 1005 -31.30 9.15 4.30
CA ASP A 1005 -30.31 8.92 3.26
C ASP A 1005 -28.88 8.94 3.81
N ARG A 1006 -28.53 9.96 4.62
CA ARG A 1006 -27.20 10.11 5.23
C ARG A 1006 -26.93 9.10 6.35
N ALA A 1007 -27.97 8.56 6.98
CA ALA A 1007 -27.83 7.52 8.00
C ALA A 1007 -27.74 6.11 7.39
N PHE A 1008 -28.49 5.80 6.33
CA PHE A 1008 -28.70 4.42 5.88
C PHE A 1008 -28.41 4.11 4.40
N HIS A 1009 -28.66 5.02 3.46
CA HIS A 1009 -28.76 4.65 2.03
C HIS A 1009 -27.61 5.11 1.14
N ALA A 1010 -26.89 6.18 1.48
CA ALA A 1010 -25.77 6.62 0.64
C ALA A 1010 -24.64 5.56 0.65
N THR A 1011 -24.45 4.84 -0.45
CA THR A 1011 -23.38 3.83 -0.62
C THR A 1011 -22.19 4.34 -1.43
N ASP A 1012 -22.26 5.57 -1.94
CA ASP A 1012 -21.15 6.27 -2.56
C ASP A 1012 -19.95 6.29 -1.59
N LEU A 1013 -18.81 5.74 -1.99
CA LEU A 1013 -17.58 5.66 -1.19
C LEU A 1013 -17.14 7.02 -0.63
N THR A 1014 -17.51 8.12 -1.27
CA THR A 1014 -17.14 9.49 -0.90
C THR A 1014 -18.12 10.13 0.10
N LYS A 1015 -19.39 9.70 0.09
CA LYS A 1015 -20.49 10.21 0.93
C LYS A 1015 -21.20 9.08 1.66
N MET A 1016 -20.45 8.05 2.00
CA MET A 1016 -21.01 6.83 2.54
C MET A 1016 -21.75 7.14 3.84
N ALA A 1017 -23.00 6.71 3.90
CA ALA A 1017 -23.86 6.85 5.06
C ALA A 1017 -23.29 6.09 6.26
N LEU A 1018 -23.75 6.47 7.46
CA LEU A 1018 -23.21 5.95 8.72
C LEU A 1018 -23.36 4.42 8.85
N TYR A 1019 -24.51 3.85 8.46
CA TYR A 1019 -24.73 2.40 8.53
C TYR A 1019 -23.90 1.60 7.52
N PRO A 1020 -23.82 1.96 6.22
CA PRO A 1020 -22.86 1.34 5.30
C PRO A 1020 -21.40 1.43 5.77
N ARG A 1021 -20.99 2.52 6.41
CA ARG A 1021 -19.64 2.62 7.03
C ARG A 1021 -19.46 1.62 8.17
N LEU A 1022 -20.47 1.43 9.03
CA LEU A 1022 -20.46 0.43 10.09
C LEU A 1022 -20.32 -1.00 9.52
N ILE A 1023 -21.06 -1.30 8.44
CA ILE A 1023 -20.97 -2.55 7.68
C ILE A 1023 -19.57 -2.73 7.09
N ALA A 1024 -19.02 -1.69 6.44
CA ALA A 1024 -17.66 -1.72 5.90
C ALA A 1024 -16.63 -2.04 6.98
N MET A 1025 -16.78 -1.43 8.17
CA MET A 1025 -15.88 -1.64 9.30
C MET A 1025 -15.95 -3.05 9.86
N ALA A 1026 -17.14 -3.60 10.04
CA ALA A 1026 -17.31 -5.00 10.45
C ALA A 1026 -16.67 -5.96 9.43
N GLY A 1027 -16.85 -5.68 8.13
CA GLY A 1027 -16.26 -6.46 7.03
C GLY A 1027 -14.73 -6.40 6.91
N ARG A 1028 -14.05 -5.45 7.60
CA ARG A 1028 -12.57 -5.45 7.69
C ARG A 1028 -12.05 -6.49 8.67
N TYR A 1029 -12.88 -6.99 9.59
CA TYR A 1029 -12.48 -7.93 10.63
C TYR A 1029 -13.34 -9.18 10.56
N ASP A 1030 -12.80 -10.26 10.01
CA ASP A 1030 -13.54 -11.49 9.72
C ASP A 1030 -14.29 -12.05 10.93
N ALA A 1031 -13.69 -11.95 12.13
CA ALA A 1031 -14.31 -12.35 13.38
C ALA A 1031 -15.57 -11.51 13.71
N LEU A 1032 -15.54 -10.19 13.46
CA LEU A 1032 -16.70 -9.32 13.64
C LEU A 1032 -17.76 -9.60 12.59
N ALA A 1033 -17.38 -9.68 11.32
CA ALA A 1033 -18.28 -10.01 10.21
C ALA A 1033 -19.05 -11.32 10.47
N GLN A 1034 -18.38 -12.34 11.01
CA GLN A 1034 -19.01 -13.60 11.41
C GLN A 1034 -20.00 -13.42 12.58
N ILE A 1035 -19.63 -12.65 13.62
CA ILE A 1035 -20.52 -12.42 14.78
C ILE A 1035 -21.79 -11.67 14.37
N VAL A 1036 -21.66 -10.67 13.49
CA VAL A 1036 -22.82 -9.90 13.00
C VAL A 1036 -23.51 -10.57 11.80
N GLU A 1037 -23.10 -11.77 11.40
CA GLU A 1037 -23.64 -12.54 10.26
C GLU A 1037 -23.70 -11.69 8.97
N GLN A 1038 -22.56 -11.10 8.61
CA GLN A 1038 -22.44 -10.27 7.42
C GLN A 1038 -22.19 -11.09 6.17
N GLU A 1039 -22.98 -10.86 5.12
CA GLU A 1039 -22.75 -11.47 3.81
C GLU A 1039 -21.52 -10.84 3.14
N GLN A 1040 -20.61 -11.68 2.66
CA GLN A 1040 -19.37 -11.27 2.00
C GLN A 1040 -19.62 -10.38 0.77
N ASN A 1041 -20.67 -10.67 -0.01
CA ASN A 1041 -21.03 -9.90 -1.21
C ASN A 1041 -21.32 -8.43 -0.89
N ILE A 1042 -21.90 -8.15 0.29
CA ILE A 1042 -22.19 -6.78 0.74
C ILE A 1042 -20.88 -6.06 1.11
N VAL A 1043 -19.94 -6.77 1.74
CA VAL A 1043 -18.60 -6.25 2.07
C VAL A 1043 -17.84 -5.89 0.80
N ASP A 1044 -17.84 -6.78 -0.19
CA ASP A 1044 -17.10 -6.59 -1.44
C ASP A 1044 -17.69 -5.45 -2.27
N GLN A 1045 -19.02 -5.32 -2.32
CA GLN A 1045 -19.70 -4.18 -2.96
C GLN A 1045 -19.40 -2.85 -2.24
N VAL A 1046 -19.43 -2.83 -0.91
CA VAL A 1046 -19.22 -1.61 -0.12
C VAL A 1046 -17.75 -1.19 -0.10
N LEU A 1047 -16.80 -2.14 -0.14
CA LEU A 1047 -15.37 -1.85 -0.15
C LEU A 1047 -14.80 -1.67 -1.57
N GLY A 1048 -15.60 -1.90 -2.63
CA GLY A 1048 -15.12 -1.85 -4.02
C GLY A 1048 -14.04 -2.89 -4.31
N LEU A 1049 -13.98 -3.97 -3.54
CA LEU A 1049 -12.94 -5.00 -3.67
C LEU A 1049 -13.40 -6.03 -4.69
N THR A 1050 -12.62 -6.21 -5.76
CA THR A 1050 -12.76 -7.37 -6.63
C THR A 1050 -12.33 -8.63 -5.87
N SER A 1051 -13.18 -9.65 -5.95
CA SER A 1051 -13.26 -10.89 -5.14
C SER A 1051 -11.96 -11.69 -4.97
N ALA A 1052 -10.94 -11.49 -5.80
CA ALA A 1052 -9.75 -12.34 -5.86
C ALA A 1052 -8.83 -12.28 -4.62
N ALA A 1053 -8.99 -11.30 -3.72
CA ALA A 1053 -8.08 -11.11 -2.57
C ALA A 1053 -8.57 -11.69 -1.24
N ARG A 1054 -9.83 -12.14 -1.11
CA ARG A 1054 -10.41 -12.53 0.18
C ARG A 1054 -11.30 -13.77 0.17
N VAL A 1055 -11.69 -14.27 -1.00
CA VAL A 1055 -12.64 -15.38 -1.10
C VAL A 1055 -11.90 -16.71 -1.00
N GLY A 1056 -12.10 -17.39 0.12
CA GLY A 1056 -11.57 -18.71 0.43
C GLY A 1056 -11.78 -18.92 1.91
N ASP A 1057 -12.67 -19.85 2.27
CA ASP A 1057 -13.19 -20.13 3.62
C ASP A 1057 -12.12 -19.84 4.69
N GLN A 1058 -12.17 -18.62 5.23
CA GLN A 1058 -11.08 -18.08 6.02
C GLN A 1058 -11.08 -18.83 7.35
N ALA A 1059 -9.91 -19.29 7.79
CA ALA A 1059 -9.77 -19.90 9.11
C ALA A 1059 -10.45 -19.00 10.15
N LYS A 1060 -11.47 -19.52 10.87
CA LYS A 1060 -12.29 -18.78 11.84
C LYS A 1060 -11.40 -17.94 12.76
N ARG A 1061 -11.28 -16.65 12.46
CA ARG A 1061 -10.38 -15.75 13.20
C ARG A 1061 -10.99 -15.39 14.54
N GLN A 1062 -10.12 -15.21 15.52
CA GLN A 1062 -10.50 -14.79 16.86
C GLN A 1062 -10.34 -13.26 16.98
N LEU A 1063 -10.94 -12.68 18.02
CA LEU A 1063 -10.75 -11.27 18.38
C LEU A 1063 -9.56 -11.17 19.35
N SER A 1064 -9.04 -9.96 19.56
CA SER A 1064 -7.99 -9.70 20.56
C SER A 1064 -8.36 -10.20 21.95
N VAL A 1065 -7.35 -10.34 22.82
CA VAL A 1065 -7.52 -10.84 24.19
C VAL A 1065 -8.56 -10.05 24.99
N ALA A 1066 -8.66 -8.73 24.77
CA ALA A 1066 -9.62 -7.87 25.46
C ALA A 1066 -11.01 -7.85 24.81
N GLY A 1067 -11.12 -8.27 23.55
CA GLY A 1067 -12.35 -8.17 22.74
C GLY A 1067 -12.83 -6.74 22.52
N ALA A 1068 -11.92 -5.76 22.56
CA ALA A 1068 -12.25 -4.33 22.47
C ALA A 1068 -12.98 -3.97 21.16
N GLU A 1069 -12.73 -4.73 20.10
CA GLU A 1069 -13.35 -4.55 18.79
C GLU A 1069 -14.86 -4.74 18.83
N THR A 1070 -15.33 -5.68 19.66
CA THR A 1070 -16.78 -5.89 19.86
C THR A 1070 -17.42 -4.69 20.52
N MET A 1071 -16.74 -4.05 21.49
CA MET A 1071 -17.28 -2.91 22.22
C MET A 1071 -17.20 -1.61 21.42
N TYR A 1072 -16.16 -1.42 20.61
CA TYR A 1072 -16.09 -0.29 19.66
C TYR A 1072 -17.23 -0.35 18.65
N LEU A 1073 -17.42 -1.49 17.99
CA LEU A 1073 -18.47 -1.65 16.98
C LEU A 1073 -19.87 -1.57 17.60
N ALA A 1074 -20.08 -2.19 18.77
CA ALA A 1074 -21.35 -2.10 19.50
C ALA A 1074 -21.66 -0.66 19.97
N SER A 1075 -20.64 0.11 20.37
CA SER A 1075 -20.82 1.52 20.77
C SER A 1075 -21.21 2.40 19.58
N ALA A 1076 -20.58 2.21 18.42
CA ALA A 1076 -20.92 2.94 17.19
C ALA A 1076 -22.34 2.59 16.73
N ALA A 1077 -22.69 1.31 16.74
CA ALA A 1077 -24.05 0.83 16.46
C ALA A 1077 -25.08 1.42 17.43
N LEU A 1078 -24.77 1.46 18.73
CA LEU A 1078 -25.63 2.03 19.76
C LEU A 1078 -25.84 3.54 19.58
N LEU A 1079 -24.81 4.28 19.16
CA LEU A 1079 -24.97 5.71 18.91
C LEU A 1079 -25.94 5.98 17.76
N LEU A 1080 -25.87 5.18 16.70
CA LEU A 1080 -26.81 5.27 15.57
C LEU A 1080 -28.22 4.85 15.97
N GLN A 1081 -28.37 3.66 16.57
CA GLN A 1081 -29.65 3.12 17.00
C GLN A 1081 -30.30 3.96 18.11
N GLY A 1082 -29.52 4.40 19.10
CA GLY A 1082 -30.03 5.13 20.25
C GLY A 1082 -30.55 6.53 19.90
N ASN A 1083 -29.90 7.22 18.96
CA ASN A 1083 -30.42 8.49 18.44
C ASN A 1083 -31.66 8.29 17.57
N LEU A 1084 -31.71 7.22 16.78
CA LEU A 1084 -32.89 6.83 16.00
C LEU A 1084 -34.08 6.52 16.90
N GLU A 1085 -33.88 5.73 17.96
CA GLU A 1085 -34.92 5.33 18.91
C GLU A 1085 -35.46 6.53 19.70
N ARG A 1086 -34.57 7.46 20.11
CA ARG A 1086 -35.00 8.73 20.72
C ARG A 1086 -35.87 9.55 19.78
N LEU A 1087 -35.54 9.56 18.48
CA LEU A 1087 -36.31 10.27 17.47
C LEU A 1087 -37.67 9.60 17.25
N ILE A 1088 -37.72 8.27 17.16
CA ILE A 1088 -38.97 7.49 17.05
C ILE A 1088 -39.88 7.78 18.25
N ARG A 1089 -39.38 7.66 19.48
CA ARG A 1089 -40.16 7.97 20.70
C ARG A 1089 -40.66 9.40 20.73
N LYS A 1090 -39.86 10.35 20.25
CA LYS A 1090 -40.26 11.75 20.15
C LYS A 1090 -41.41 11.92 19.14
N ILE A 1091 -41.28 11.32 17.95
CA ILE A 1091 -42.31 11.33 16.89
C ILE A 1091 -43.62 10.73 17.42
N ASP A 1092 -43.54 9.60 18.11
CA ASP A 1092 -44.69 8.94 18.73
C ASP A 1092 -45.31 9.82 19.83
N SER A 1093 -44.50 10.42 20.70
CA SER A 1093 -44.99 11.33 21.75
C SER A 1093 -45.65 12.60 21.21
N MET A 1094 -45.27 13.03 20.01
CA MET A 1094 -45.85 14.17 19.31
C MET A 1094 -47.10 13.78 18.48
N GLY A 1095 -47.43 12.49 18.36
CA GLY A 1095 -48.58 12.02 17.61
C GLY A 1095 -48.48 12.21 16.09
N ILE A 1096 -47.26 12.32 15.55
CA ILE A 1096 -47.01 12.62 14.12
C ILE A 1096 -46.49 11.44 13.31
N ALA A 1097 -46.43 10.23 13.88
CA ALA A 1097 -45.91 9.03 13.21
C ALA A 1097 -46.57 8.76 11.85
N ASN A 1098 -47.90 8.85 11.78
CA ASN A 1098 -48.65 8.59 10.55
C ASN A 1098 -48.41 9.63 9.43
N GLN A 1099 -47.66 10.71 9.70
CA GLN A 1099 -47.36 11.78 8.75
C GLN A 1099 -45.95 11.66 8.13
N ILE A 1100 -45.18 10.66 8.55
CA ILE A 1100 -43.79 10.45 8.11
C ILE A 1100 -43.73 9.16 7.29
N THR A 1101 -43.30 9.27 6.04
CA THR A 1101 -43.43 8.21 5.03
C THR A 1101 -42.65 6.93 5.35
N TYR A 1102 -41.55 7.03 6.10
CA TYR A 1102 -40.58 5.95 6.32
C TYR A 1102 -40.48 5.52 7.79
N MET A 1103 -41.53 5.73 8.58
CA MET A 1103 -41.54 5.37 10.02
C MET A 1103 -41.35 3.89 10.28
N ASP A 1104 -41.98 3.02 9.49
CA ASP A 1104 -41.87 1.58 9.65
C ASP A 1104 -40.45 1.11 9.33
N GLU A 1105 -39.83 1.66 8.28
CA GLU A 1105 -38.43 1.41 7.96
C GLU A 1105 -37.48 1.91 9.06
N MET A 1106 -37.75 3.07 9.69
CA MET A 1106 -36.97 3.53 10.85
C MET A 1106 -37.03 2.54 12.01
N ARG A 1107 -38.21 2.00 12.30
CA ARG A 1107 -38.39 0.99 13.37
C ARG A 1107 -37.68 -0.31 13.03
N GLU A 1108 -37.81 -0.78 11.80
CA GLU A 1108 -37.11 -1.98 11.31
C GLU A 1108 -35.59 -1.82 11.40
N ARG A 1109 -35.04 -0.69 10.95
CA ARG A 1109 -33.60 -0.39 11.03
C ARG A 1109 -33.10 -0.29 12.48
N SER A 1110 -33.89 0.33 13.37
CA SER A 1110 -33.56 0.39 14.80
C SER A 1110 -33.42 -1.03 15.38
N LEU A 1111 -34.40 -1.90 15.09
CA LEU A 1111 -34.41 -3.30 15.54
C LEU A 1111 -33.30 -4.15 14.92
N ASP A 1112 -33.01 -3.97 13.63
CA ASP A 1112 -31.90 -4.67 12.96
C ASP A 1112 -30.56 -4.31 13.62
N ILE A 1113 -30.28 -3.01 13.83
CA ILE A 1113 -29.04 -2.57 14.47
C ILE A 1113 -28.93 -3.12 15.89
N GLU A 1114 -30.01 -3.06 16.66
CA GLU A 1114 -30.05 -3.58 18.03
C GLU A 1114 -29.76 -5.09 18.06
N ASN A 1115 -30.47 -5.88 17.25
CA ASN A 1115 -30.37 -7.34 17.28
C ASN A 1115 -29.06 -7.85 16.68
N ARG A 1116 -28.66 -7.28 15.54
CA ARG A 1116 -27.54 -7.78 14.75
C ARG A 1116 -26.19 -7.30 15.29
N PHE A 1117 -26.09 -6.03 15.66
CA PHE A 1117 -24.83 -5.45 16.13
C PHE A 1117 -24.77 -5.40 17.65
N ILE A 1118 -25.72 -4.73 18.32
CA ILE A 1118 -25.58 -4.44 19.75
C ILE A 1118 -25.69 -5.70 20.60
N ASN A 1119 -26.80 -6.44 20.49
CA ASN A 1119 -27.09 -7.58 21.36
C ASN A 1119 -26.08 -8.72 21.18
N LYS A 1120 -25.75 -9.08 19.93
CA LYS A 1120 -24.77 -10.13 19.64
C LYS A 1120 -23.37 -9.78 20.14
N LEU A 1121 -22.87 -8.57 19.84
CA LEU A 1121 -21.51 -8.16 20.26
C LEU A 1121 -21.41 -8.04 21.78
N VAL A 1122 -22.43 -7.49 22.45
CA VAL A 1122 -22.49 -7.38 23.92
C VAL A 1122 -22.56 -8.75 24.59
N ASP A 1123 -23.29 -9.71 24.00
CA ASP A 1123 -23.35 -11.07 24.52
C ASP A 1123 -22.01 -11.79 24.40
N VAL A 1124 -21.34 -11.67 23.25
CA VAL A 1124 -19.99 -12.21 23.05
C VAL A 1124 -18.99 -11.61 24.06
N TYR A 1125 -19.00 -10.28 24.25
CA TYR A 1125 -18.17 -9.63 25.27
C TYR A 1125 -18.44 -10.18 26.68
N ARG A 1126 -19.71 -10.22 27.07
CA ARG A 1126 -20.14 -10.66 28.40
C ARG A 1126 -19.72 -12.10 28.69
N THR A 1127 -19.87 -12.99 27.72
CA THR A 1127 -19.65 -14.43 27.89
C THR A 1127 -18.17 -14.81 27.83
N LYS A 1128 -17.39 -14.16 26.96
CA LYS A 1128 -16.00 -14.55 26.69
C LYS A 1128 -14.94 -13.66 27.37
N TYR A 1129 -15.17 -12.35 27.46
CA TYR A 1129 -14.09 -11.38 27.76
C TYR A 1129 -14.23 -10.69 29.12
N LYS A 1130 -15.46 -10.36 29.53
CA LYS A 1130 -15.72 -9.54 30.73
C LYS A 1130 -15.02 -10.02 32.01
N ALA A 1131 -15.06 -11.32 32.29
CA ALA A 1131 -14.47 -11.88 33.51
C ALA A 1131 -12.94 -11.73 33.55
N THR A 1132 -12.28 -11.88 32.40
CA THR A 1132 -10.83 -11.70 32.24
C THR A 1132 -10.46 -10.23 32.38
N ASN A 1133 -11.17 -9.34 31.67
CA ASN A 1133 -10.92 -7.90 31.71
C ASN A 1133 -11.11 -7.33 33.12
N SER A 1134 -12.14 -7.77 33.84
CA SER A 1134 -12.38 -7.35 35.23
C SER A 1134 -11.19 -7.67 36.16
N ARG A 1135 -10.54 -8.83 35.97
CA ARG A 1135 -9.36 -9.23 36.75
C ARG A 1135 -8.13 -8.40 36.39
N ILE A 1136 -7.90 -8.17 35.09
CA ILE A 1136 -6.81 -7.31 34.59
C ILE A 1136 -6.94 -5.91 35.19
N ILE A 1137 -8.12 -5.30 35.10
CA ILE A 1137 -8.39 -3.94 35.61
C ILE A 1137 -8.18 -3.87 37.12
N THR A 1138 -8.67 -4.88 37.86
CA THR A 1138 -8.53 -4.93 39.33
C THR A 1138 -7.08 -5.06 39.77
N LYS A 1139 -6.24 -5.79 39.02
CA LYS A 1139 -4.81 -5.95 39.34
C LYS A 1139 -4.00 -4.68 39.06
N GLY A 1140 -4.38 -3.92 38.04
CA GLY A 1140 -3.53 -2.86 37.49
C GLY A 1140 -2.55 -3.38 36.43
N PRO A 1141 -1.84 -2.49 35.73
CA PRO A 1141 -0.91 -2.89 34.67
C PRO A 1141 0.32 -3.60 35.28
N THR A 1142 0.62 -4.81 34.78
CA THR A 1142 1.81 -5.61 35.12
C THR A 1142 2.60 -5.93 33.86
N ASP A 1143 3.84 -6.40 33.95
CA ASP A 1143 4.63 -6.82 32.76
C ASP A 1143 3.89 -7.85 31.89
N TRP A 1144 3.09 -8.72 32.53
CA TRP A 1144 2.22 -9.66 31.80
C TRP A 1144 1.06 -9.00 31.04
N SER A 1145 0.42 -7.97 31.60
CA SER A 1145 -0.88 -7.45 31.14
C SER A 1145 -0.85 -6.00 30.63
N TYR A 1146 0.28 -5.31 30.73
CA TYR A 1146 0.39 -3.88 30.45
C TYR A 1146 -0.07 -3.52 29.02
N ALA A 1147 0.24 -4.34 28.02
CA ALA A 1147 -0.18 -4.16 26.64
C ALA A 1147 -1.70 -4.31 26.45
N THR A 1148 -2.32 -5.30 27.12
CA THR A 1148 -3.76 -5.57 27.04
C THR A 1148 -4.60 -4.65 27.92
N TYR A 1149 -3.99 -4.03 28.94
CA TYR A 1149 -4.69 -3.26 29.98
C TYR A 1149 -5.53 -2.09 29.43
N PRO A 1150 -5.01 -1.22 28.54
CA PRO A 1150 -5.80 -0.11 27.98
C PRO A 1150 -7.06 -0.57 27.24
N ASP A 1151 -6.95 -1.60 26.40
CA ASP A 1151 -8.08 -2.14 25.64
C ASP A 1151 -9.10 -2.84 26.55
N ALA A 1152 -8.64 -3.57 27.57
CA ALA A 1152 -9.51 -4.16 28.58
C ALA A 1152 -10.29 -3.07 29.35
N LYS A 1153 -9.62 -1.97 29.70
CA LYS A 1153 -10.23 -0.83 30.39
C LYS A 1153 -11.27 -0.14 29.51
N PHE A 1154 -10.96 0.17 28.25
CA PHE A 1154 -11.91 0.72 27.30
C PHE A 1154 -13.16 -0.17 27.17
N ALA A 1155 -12.97 -1.48 26.97
CA ALA A 1155 -14.07 -2.42 26.75
C ALA A 1155 -15.04 -2.48 27.96
N GLU A 1156 -14.53 -2.47 29.19
CA GLU A 1156 -15.36 -2.48 30.39
C GLU A 1156 -16.09 -1.15 30.61
N GLU A 1157 -15.45 -0.01 30.31
CA GLU A 1157 -16.06 1.31 30.37
C GLU A 1157 -17.19 1.47 29.34
N ALA A 1158 -16.98 0.99 28.12
CA ALA A 1158 -18.00 0.96 27.06
C ALA A 1158 -19.17 0.04 27.45
N TYR A 1159 -18.89 -1.18 27.91
CA TYR A 1159 -19.90 -2.13 28.36
C TYR A 1159 -20.80 -1.56 29.47
N SER A 1160 -20.21 -0.87 30.45
CA SER A 1160 -20.94 -0.25 31.57
C SER A 1160 -21.91 0.85 31.10
N ARG A 1161 -21.51 1.64 30.09
CA ARG A 1161 -22.36 2.68 29.48
C ARG A 1161 -23.46 2.09 28.60
N ILE A 1162 -23.16 1.06 27.81
CA ILE A 1162 -24.17 0.33 27.02
C ILE A 1162 -25.23 -0.28 27.96
N LYS A 1163 -24.82 -0.89 29.08
CA LYS A 1163 -25.76 -1.42 30.09
C LYS A 1163 -26.59 -0.32 30.75
N SER A 1164 -25.97 0.82 31.05
CA SER A 1164 -26.68 1.98 31.60
C SER A 1164 -27.74 2.51 30.64
N TRP A 1165 -27.46 2.51 29.33
CA TRP A 1165 -28.45 2.84 28.29
C TRP A 1165 -29.61 1.83 28.30
N GLN A 1166 -29.32 0.53 28.19
CA GLN A 1166 -30.34 -0.54 28.18
C GLN A 1166 -31.25 -0.49 29.42
N ASN A 1167 -30.72 -0.11 30.58
CA ASN A 1167 -31.49 -0.02 31.83
C ASN A 1167 -32.35 1.25 31.96
N LYS A 1168 -32.01 2.35 31.25
CA LYS A 1168 -32.78 3.60 31.32
C LYS A 1168 -33.80 3.74 30.19
N LEU A 1169 -33.60 3.02 29.09
CA LEU A 1169 -34.48 3.06 27.94
C LEU A 1169 -35.66 2.08 28.07
N ASN A 1170 -35.43 0.96 28.75
CA ASN A 1170 -36.46 0.06 29.28
C ASN A 1170 -37.05 0.64 30.56
#